data_AF-A0A1Y2J0D7-F1
#
_entry.id   AF-A0A1Y2J0D7-F1
#
_cell.length_a   1.000
_cell.length_b   1.000
_cell.length_c   1.000
_cell.angle_alpha   90.00
_cell.angle_beta   90.00
_cell.angle_gamma   90.00
#
_symmetry.space_group_name_H-M   'P 1'
#
loop_
_entity.id
_entity.type
_entity.pdbx_description
1 polymer ?
#
loop_
_entity_poly.entity_id
_entity_poly.type
_entity_poly.pdbx_seq_one_letter_code
_entity_poly.pdbx_strand_id
1 'polypeptide(L)'
;MRISPREEAKLLLHQTGFLAQKRVARGLQLNQTEAVALIASQLQERIRDGRHSVAELMQHGKTMLGRRHVLPGVPALLHEIQVEGTFHDGVFLVTVHDPVCTDDGDLEAALYGSFLPIPSNDLFPMVNPAEYSRESAPGAIVTKQDRIRINQGRERIRLRVTNNGDRPIQIGSHYHFIETNPALVFDRGQAYGKRLDIPAGTAVRFEPGDSKTVTLCAIAGAKIITGGNRLATGVVDLSRTDEIVSNLVQKGFGHVPEPGALEVNEDTDIGRDAYVAMFGPTVGDRVRLGDTALWIEVERDETVYGDEVKFGGGKTVREGMGQATNRPASETLDLVITNALIVDWSGIYKADIGIKNGMIAGIGKAGNPDVMAGVDPHLVVGSATEVIAGEKLIVTAGAVDAHVHYICPQQVTEALASGTTTMIGGGTGPSAGTNATTCTPSPFYMRHMLAAMDSLPMNFAITGKGNDSGPSALEDIVKAGAAGLKLHEDWGSTPSAIVTALDVGDKYDVQVNIHTDTLNESGFVESTIAAFGNRTIHTYHTEGAGGGHAPDIIVVCGQDNVLPSSTNPTRPYTGNTLDEHLDMLMVCHHLDKSIPEDLAFAESRIRAETVAAEDVLHDTGAISMISSDSQAMGRVGEVVSRTWRTASKMREFRGPLTALGDFEGHDNGRVKRYISKYTVNPAITHGISHLVGQVAIGTLADLVLWKPENFGVKPEMVLKSGVIAWAQMGDANASIPTVQPFIGRPMWGSHAASAALNSVSFVSEVSISSGVIASYGLRKRFEAVRNCRSVTKKDMKWNDATPKMTVDPESYEVRADGELADIEPAERLPLARYYNVF
;
A
#
# COMPACT_ATOMS: atom_id res chain seq x y z
N MET A 1 -0.85 -40.27 2.74
CA MET A 1 -1.94 -39.45 2.19
C MET A 1 -1.65 -38.92 0.78
N ARG A 2 -0.38 -38.67 0.36
CA ARG A 2 -0.07 -38.12 -0.99
C ARG A 2 -0.82 -36.80 -1.28
N ILE A 3 -0.86 -35.93 -0.28
CA ILE A 3 -1.54 -34.62 -0.32
C ILE A 3 -0.74 -33.69 -1.23
N SER A 4 -1.41 -33.12 -2.24
CA SER A 4 -0.85 -32.09 -3.11
C SER A 4 -0.91 -30.70 -2.45
N PRO A 5 -0.12 -29.70 -2.93
CA PRO A 5 -0.12 -28.36 -2.34
C PRO A 5 -1.49 -27.69 -2.26
N ARG A 6 -2.36 -27.90 -3.27
CA ARG A 6 -3.74 -27.37 -3.25
C ARG A 6 -4.59 -28.02 -2.15
N GLU A 7 -4.41 -29.31 -1.88
CA GLU A 7 -5.15 -30.03 -0.83
C GLU A 7 -4.69 -29.57 0.55
N GLU A 8 -3.40 -29.32 0.74
CA GLU A 8 -2.87 -28.68 1.97
C GLU A 8 -3.47 -27.27 2.17
N ALA A 9 -3.54 -26.46 1.11
CA ALA A 9 -4.18 -25.14 1.17
C ALA A 9 -5.67 -25.22 1.51
N LYS A 10 -6.41 -26.20 0.97
CA LYS A 10 -7.83 -26.39 1.32
C LYS A 10 -8.02 -26.89 2.75
N LEU A 11 -7.08 -27.66 3.31
CA LEU A 11 -7.10 -28.01 4.73
C LEU A 11 -6.93 -26.79 5.63
N LEU A 12 -6.05 -25.84 5.28
CA LEU A 12 -5.95 -24.55 5.98
C LEU A 12 -7.28 -23.79 5.93
N LEU A 13 -7.87 -23.66 4.73
CA LEU A 13 -9.18 -23.02 4.55
C LEU A 13 -10.26 -23.67 5.42
N HIS A 14 -10.34 -25.00 5.40
CA HIS A 14 -11.28 -25.76 6.23
C HIS A 14 -11.04 -25.53 7.72
N GLN A 15 -9.79 -25.52 8.20
CA GLN A 15 -9.47 -25.25 9.60
C GLN A 15 -9.89 -23.85 10.04
N THR A 16 -9.66 -22.83 9.21
CA THR A 16 -10.14 -21.46 9.47
C THR A 16 -11.67 -21.40 9.45
N GLY A 17 -12.31 -22.11 8.52
CA GLY A 17 -13.77 -22.22 8.46
C GLY A 17 -14.34 -22.87 9.72
N PHE A 18 -13.74 -23.97 10.20
CA PHE A 18 -14.16 -24.63 11.44
C PHE A 18 -13.91 -23.76 12.68
N LEU A 19 -12.84 -22.95 12.70
CA LEU A 19 -12.64 -21.92 13.72
C LEU A 19 -13.79 -20.91 13.72
N ALA A 20 -14.18 -20.41 12.54
CA ALA A 20 -15.31 -19.49 12.39
C ALA A 20 -16.64 -20.14 12.81
N GLN A 21 -16.85 -21.43 12.50
CA GLN A 21 -18.02 -22.19 12.99
C GLN A 21 -18.06 -22.25 14.52
N LYS A 22 -16.93 -22.50 15.19
CA LYS A 22 -16.86 -22.46 16.66
C LYS A 22 -17.11 -21.07 17.25
N ARG A 23 -16.81 -20.00 16.50
CA ARG A 23 -17.06 -18.61 16.91
C ARG A 23 -18.55 -18.27 16.80
N VAL A 24 -19.18 -18.57 15.66
CA VAL A 24 -20.62 -18.34 15.49
C VAL A 24 -21.44 -19.24 16.42
N ALA A 25 -21.05 -20.50 16.63
CA ALA A 25 -21.76 -21.41 17.56
C ALA A 25 -21.83 -20.93 19.02
N ARG A 26 -20.98 -19.97 19.42
CA ARG A 26 -21.01 -19.33 20.75
C ARG A 26 -21.47 -17.88 20.74
N GLY A 27 -22.11 -17.42 19.66
CA GLY A 27 -22.69 -16.08 19.59
C GLY A 27 -21.75 -14.95 19.13
N LEU A 28 -20.59 -15.26 18.53
CA LEU A 28 -19.72 -14.20 18.00
C LEU A 28 -20.11 -13.81 16.58
N GLN A 29 -20.25 -12.50 16.36
CA GLN A 29 -20.34 -11.93 15.01
C GLN A 29 -19.01 -12.07 14.30
N LEU A 30 -19.06 -12.62 13.08
CA LEU A 30 -17.88 -12.90 12.27
C LEU A 30 -17.40 -11.66 11.51
N ASN A 31 -16.10 -11.46 11.46
CA ASN A 31 -15.50 -10.51 10.53
C ASN A 31 -15.46 -11.06 9.09
N GLN A 32 -14.97 -10.26 8.13
CA GLN A 32 -14.96 -10.64 6.72
C GLN A 32 -14.15 -11.92 6.48
N THR A 33 -12.97 -12.05 7.10
CA THR A 33 -12.09 -13.22 6.89
C THR A 33 -12.74 -14.50 7.41
N GLU A 34 -13.39 -14.42 8.58
CA GLU A 34 -14.09 -15.55 9.18
C GLU A 34 -15.34 -15.95 8.38
N ALA A 35 -16.12 -14.97 7.91
CA ALA A 35 -17.30 -15.22 7.07
C ALA A 35 -16.92 -15.89 5.75
N VAL A 36 -15.85 -15.41 5.08
CA VAL A 36 -15.29 -16.02 3.88
C VAL A 36 -14.87 -17.46 4.13
N ALA A 37 -14.09 -17.70 5.20
CA ALA A 37 -13.58 -19.02 5.50
C ALA A 37 -14.70 -20.02 5.82
N LEU A 38 -15.71 -19.60 6.58
CA LEU A 38 -16.88 -20.43 6.90
C LEU A 38 -17.64 -20.80 5.64
N ILE A 39 -18.05 -19.82 4.83
CA ILE A 39 -18.86 -20.10 3.64
C ILE A 39 -18.07 -20.96 2.65
N ALA A 40 -16.79 -20.63 2.41
CA ALA A 40 -15.96 -21.38 1.49
C ALA A 40 -15.73 -22.84 1.96
N SER A 41 -15.50 -23.08 3.26
CA SER A 41 -15.36 -24.44 3.79
C SER A 41 -16.67 -25.23 3.69
N GLN A 42 -17.80 -24.57 3.96
CA GLN A 42 -19.12 -25.18 3.89
C GLN A 42 -19.56 -25.53 2.47
N LEU A 43 -19.12 -24.77 1.48
CA LEU A 43 -19.25 -25.14 0.08
C LEU A 43 -18.40 -26.37 -0.23
N GLN A 44 -17.16 -26.46 0.26
CA GLN A 44 -16.32 -27.65 0.03
C GLN A 44 -16.90 -28.94 0.60
N GLU A 45 -17.46 -28.90 1.81
CA GLU A 45 -18.13 -30.07 2.40
C GLU A 45 -19.32 -30.53 1.55
N ARG A 46 -20.11 -29.58 1.02
CA ARG A 46 -21.26 -29.92 0.16
C ARG A 46 -20.85 -30.38 -1.23
N ILE A 47 -19.76 -29.87 -1.77
CA ILE A 47 -19.13 -30.42 -2.99
C ILE A 47 -18.72 -31.87 -2.73
N ARG A 48 -18.09 -32.13 -1.59
CA ARG A 48 -17.63 -33.47 -1.20
C ARG A 48 -18.78 -34.47 -1.05
N ASP A 49 -19.94 -34.04 -0.57
CA ASP A 49 -21.14 -34.88 -0.47
C ASP A 49 -21.74 -35.26 -1.82
N GLY A 50 -21.47 -34.50 -2.88
CA GLY A 50 -21.87 -34.83 -4.25
C GLY A 50 -23.38 -34.76 -4.51
N ARG A 51 -24.13 -34.04 -3.67
CA ARG A 51 -25.60 -33.92 -3.76
C ARG A 51 -26.10 -32.65 -4.45
N HIS A 52 -25.20 -31.72 -4.74
CA HIS A 52 -25.54 -30.41 -5.30
C HIS A 52 -24.70 -30.13 -6.55
N SER A 53 -25.34 -29.54 -7.55
CA SER A 53 -24.69 -28.92 -8.69
C SER A 53 -24.01 -27.60 -8.31
N VAL A 54 -23.15 -27.09 -9.20
CA VAL A 54 -22.57 -25.74 -9.05
C VAL A 54 -23.65 -24.69 -8.85
N ALA A 55 -24.71 -24.70 -9.68
CA ALA A 55 -25.78 -23.70 -9.62
C ALA A 55 -26.55 -23.70 -8.29
N GLU A 56 -26.77 -24.88 -7.70
CA GLU A 56 -27.41 -24.99 -6.39
C GLU A 56 -26.50 -24.47 -5.27
N LEU A 57 -25.20 -24.77 -5.33
CA LEU A 57 -24.24 -24.27 -4.34
C LEU A 57 -24.06 -22.75 -4.40
N MET A 58 -24.19 -22.15 -5.58
CA MET A 58 -24.21 -20.69 -5.73
C MET A 58 -25.37 -20.04 -4.95
N GLN A 59 -26.52 -20.71 -4.85
CA GLN A 59 -27.65 -20.23 -4.04
C GLN A 59 -27.48 -20.61 -2.57
N HIS A 60 -26.99 -21.82 -2.28
CA HIS A 60 -26.79 -22.30 -0.92
C HIS A 60 -25.81 -21.44 -0.13
N GLY A 61 -24.76 -20.93 -0.78
CA GLY A 61 -23.82 -20.01 -0.12
C GLY A 61 -24.44 -18.71 0.38
N LYS A 62 -25.55 -18.26 -0.23
CA LYS A 62 -26.25 -17.01 0.16
C LYS A 62 -27.12 -17.15 1.41
N THR A 63 -27.41 -18.39 1.82
CA THR A 63 -28.31 -18.64 2.94
C THR A 63 -27.56 -18.85 4.24
N MET A 64 -26.28 -19.19 4.23
CA MET A 64 -25.55 -19.61 5.45
C MET A 64 -25.48 -18.52 6.52
N LEU A 65 -25.09 -17.29 6.16
CA LEU A 65 -24.88 -16.19 7.11
C LEU A 65 -25.81 -15.01 6.78
N GLY A 66 -26.55 -14.55 7.79
CA GLY A 66 -27.34 -13.31 7.74
C GLY A 66 -26.58 -12.09 8.27
N ARG A 67 -27.11 -10.89 8.04
CA ARG A 67 -26.56 -9.59 8.49
C ARG A 67 -26.27 -9.53 9.99
N ARG A 68 -27.02 -10.23 10.84
CA ARG A 68 -26.80 -10.25 12.31
C ARG A 68 -25.63 -11.14 12.76
N HIS A 69 -25.17 -12.04 11.89
CA HIS A 69 -24.10 -13.01 12.20
C HIS A 69 -22.70 -12.50 11.87
N VAL A 70 -22.61 -11.33 11.23
CA VAL A 70 -21.36 -10.73 10.78
C VAL A 70 -21.25 -9.30 11.28
N LEU A 71 -20.04 -8.75 11.29
CA LEU A 71 -19.81 -7.35 11.62
C LEU A 71 -20.47 -6.42 10.58
N PRO A 72 -20.90 -5.20 10.95
CA PRO A 72 -21.81 -4.37 10.13
C PRO A 72 -21.32 -4.02 8.72
N GLY A 73 -20.02 -3.80 8.51
CA GLY A 73 -19.50 -3.53 7.16
C GLY A 73 -19.30 -4.78 6.27
N VAL A 74 -19.40 -6.01 6.81
CA VAL A 74 -19.10 -7.24 6.03
C VAL A 74 -20.03 -7.39 4.83
N PRO A 75 -21.36 -7.15 4.93
CA PRO A 75 -22.25 -7.18 3.78
C PRO A 75 -21.87 -6.20 2.66
N ALA A 76 -21.28 -5.05 3.02
CA ALA A 76 -20.87 -4.03 2.05
C ALA A 76 -19.53 -4.37 1.37
N LEU A 77 -18.70 -5.22 1.97
CA LEU A 77 -17.36 -5.58 1.47
C LEU A 77 -17.32 -6.95 0.78
N LEU A 78 -18.20 -7.86 1.21
CA LEU A 78 -18.19 -9.25 0.75
C LEU A 78 -19.18 -9.44 -0.40
N HIS A 79 -18.76 -9.02 -1.60
CA HIS A 79 -19.58 -9.12 -2.81
C HIS A 79 -19.50 -10.48 -3.50
N GLU A 80 -18.41 -11.21 -3.32
CA GLU A 80 -18.28 -12.55 -3.88
C GLU A 80 -17.36 -13.45 -3.05
N ILE A 81 -17.66 -14.75 -3.09
CA ILE A 81 -16.78 -15.82 -2.61
C ILE A 81 -16.62 -16.84 -3.73
N GLN A 82 -15.39 -17.25 -3.96
CA GLN A 82 -15.05 -18.22 -4.99
C GLN A 82 -14.32 -19.40 -4.37
N VAL A 83 -14.78 -20.62 -4.66
CA VAL A 83 -14.12 -21.85 -4.22
C VAL A 83 -14.16 -22.88 -5.33
N GLU A 84 -13.09 -23.65 -5.45
CA GLU A 84 -13.06 -24.85 -6.27
C GLU A 84 -13.00 -26.10 -5.39
N GLY A 85 -13.70 -27.13 -5.83
CA GLY A 85 -13.73 -28.44 -5.19
C GLY A 85 -14.00 -29.56 -6.20
N THR A 86 -13.77 -30.79 -5.77
CA THR A 86 -13.92 -32.00 -6.59
C THR A 86 -15.34 -32.56 -6.49
N PHE A 87 -16.17 -32.23 -7.47
CA PHE A 87 -17.47 -32.86 -7.72
C PHE A 87 -17.28 -34.29 -8.27
N HIS A 88 -18.38 -35.03 -8.43
CA HIS A 88 -18.36 -36.37 -9.03
C HIS A 88 -17.80 -36.39 -10.47
N ASP A 89 -17.98 -35.28 -11.20
CA ASP A 89 -17.66 -35.11 -12.61
C ASP A 89 -16.41 -34.24 -12.85
N GLY A 90 -15.72 -33.79 -11.79
CA GLY A 90 -14.45 -33.06 -11.92
C GLY A 90 -14.28 -31.93 -10.92
N VAL A 91 -13.31 -31.05 -11.20
CA VAL A 91 -13.07 -29.85 -10.39
C VAL A 91 -13.77 -28.67 -11.04
N PHE A 92 -14.64 -27.99 -10.30
CA PHE A 92 -15.39 -26.85 -10.79
C PHE A 92 -15.37 -25.69 -9.80
N LEU A 93 -15.47 -24.48 -10.36
CA LEU A 93 -15.62 -23.23 -9.64
C LEU A 93 -17.07 -23.02 -9.20
N VAL A 94 -17.24 -22.68 -7.94
CA VAL A 94 -18.48 -22.14 -7.38
C VAL A 94 -18.23 -20.68 -7.00
N THR A 95 -19.05 -19.78 -7.52
CA THR A 95 -19.03 -18.35 -7.18
C THR A 95 -20.33 -17.95 -6.53
N VAL A 96 -20.27 -17.56 -5.27
CA VAL A 96 -21.41 -17.04 -4.51
C VAL A 96 -21.34 -15.52 -4.57
N HIS A 97 -22.28 -14.90 -5.28
CA HIS A 97 -22.43 -13.44 -5.30
C HIS A 97 -23.28 -12.98 -4.13
N ASP A 98 -22.93 -11.86 -3.51
CA ASP A 98 -23.63 -11.26 -2.35
C ASP A 98 -24.01 -12.30 -1.27
N PRO A 99 -23.04 -13.05 -0.72
CA PRO A 99 -23.29 -14.15 0.21
C PRO A 99 -24.04 -13.76 1.49
N VAL A 100 -23.99 -12.49 1.90
CA VAL A 100 -24.71 -11.98 3.08
C VAL A 100 -25.87 -11.10 2.62
N CYS A 101 -26.94 -11.73 2.11
CA CYS A 101 -28.09 -11.03 1.54
C CYS A 101 -29.39 -11.16 2.35
N THR A 102 -29.37 -11.84 3.50
CA THR A 102 -30.54 -12.01 4.40
C THR A 102 -30.26 -11.43 5.78
N ASP A 103 -31.28 -11.28 6.63
CA ASP A 103 -31.09 -10.86 8.03
C ASP A 103 -30.68 -12.01 8.93
N ASP A 104 -31.34 -13.16 8.79
CA ASP A 104 -31.25 -14.31 9.69
C ASP A 104 -30.33 -15.44 9.19
N GLY A 105 -30.08 -15.57 7.89
CA GLY A 105 -29.37 -16.74 7.36
C GLY A 105 -29.98 -18.09 7.79
N ASP A 106 -29.16 -19.13 7.75
CA ASP A 106 -29.47 -20.51 8.11
C ASP A 106 -28.23 -21.09 8.83
N LEU A 107 -28.26 -21.02 10.15
CA LEU A 107 -27.15 -21.48 10.99
C LEU A 107 -27.00 -23.01 11.00
N GLU A 108 -28.06 -23.76 10.70
CA GLU A 108 -27.94 -25.20 10.47
C GLU A 108 -27.09 -25.47 9.22
N ALA A 109 -27.34 -24.70 8.15
CA ALA A 109 -26.51 -24.75 6.95
C ALA A 109 -25.07 -24.27 7.21
N ALA A 110 -24.87 -23.20 7.98
CA ALA A 110 -23.56 -22.65 8.32
C ALA A 110 -22.71 -23.61 9.19
N LEU A 111 -23.38 -24.41 10.03
CA LEU A 111 -22.75 -25.37 10.96
C LEU A 111 -22.76 -26.81 10.43
N TYR A 112 -23.17 -27.02 9.17
CA TYR A 112 -23.22 -28.35 8.58
C TYR A 112 -21.86 -29.08 8.65
N GLY A 113 -21.91 -30.37 8.99
CA GLY A 113 -20.73 -31.22 9.17
C GLY A 113 -19.86 -30.92 10.40
N SER A 114 -20.13 -29.84 11.15
CA SER A 114 -19.30 -29.44 12.30
C SER A 114 -19.61 -30.19 13.59
N PHE A 115 -20.83 -30.74 13.71
CA PHE A 115 -21.39 -31.32 14.94
C PHE A 115 -21.46 -30.36 16.14
N LEU A 116 -21.36 -29.05 15.89
CA LEU A 116 -21.53 -28.01 16.90
C LEU A 116 -23.03 -27.77 17.17
N PRO A 117 -23.42 -27.37 18.39
CA PRO A 117 -24.78 -26.98 18.67
C PRO A 117 -25.16 -25.73 17.86
N ILE A 118 -26.39 -25.70 17.35
CA ILE A 118 -26.92 -24.54 16.65
C ILE A 118 -27.29 -23.49 17.71
N PRO A 119 -26.68 -22.30 17.70
CA PRO A 119 -26.99 -21.25 18.65
C PRO A 119 -28.37 -20.66 18.35
N SER A 120 -29.01 -20.09 19.37
CA SER A 120 -30.26 -19.37 19.20
C SER A 120 -30.00 -17.95 18.66
N ASN A 121 -30.97 -17.41 17.91
CA ASN A 121 -30.88 -16.09 17.29
C ASN A 121 -30.81 -14.94 18.29
N ASP A 122 -31.20 -15.17 19.55
CA ASP A 122 -31.08 -14.19 20.65
C ASP A 122 -29.62 -13.83 20.99
N LEU A 123 -28.66 -14.69 20.67
CA LEU A 123 -27.24 -14.38 20.76
C LEU A 123 -26.77 -13.37 19.69
N PHE A 124 -27.60 -13.10 18.68
CA PHE A 124 -27.29 -12.22 17.55
C PHE A 124 -28.36 -11.13 17.42
N PRO A 125 -28.37 -10.12 18.31
CA PRO A 125 -29.30 -9.02 18.19
C PRO A 125 -29.11 -8.28 16.86
N MET A 126 -30.21 -7.81 16.28
CA MET A 126 -30.16 -6.99 15.07
C MET A 126 -29.42 -5.69 15.33
N VAL A 127 -28.42 -5.41 14.50
CA VAL A 127 -27.68 -4.15 14.54
C VAL A 127 -28.51 -3.05 13.87
N ASN A 128 -28.27 -1.80 14.28
CA ASN A 128 -28.94 -0.63 13.70
C ASN A 128 -28.73 -0.59 12.16
N PRO A 129 -29.80 -0.47 11.34
CA PRO A 129 -29.70 -0.37 9.89
C PRO A 129 -28.69 0.69 9.37
N ALA A 130 -28.50 1.78 10.12
CA ALA A 130 -27.55 2.83 9.76
C ALA A 130 -26.09 2.34 9.71
N GLU A 131 -25.73 1.34 10.50
CA GLU A 131 -24.36 0.78 10.55
C GLU A 131 -24.02 -0.04 9.30
N TYR A 132 -25.03 -0.46 8.53
CA TYR A 132 -24.86 -1.15 7.25
C TYR A 132 -24.80 -0.18 6.06
N SER A 133 -24.81 1.14 6.29
CA SER A 133 -24.77 2.12 5.21
C SER A 133 -23.44 2.03 4.43
N ARG A 134 -23.50 2.31 3.12
CA ARG A 134 -22.29 2.33 2.27
C ARG A 134 -21.27 3.37 2.71
N GLU A 135 -21.72 4.48 3.31
CA GLU A 135 -20.85 5.54 3.81
C GLU A 135 -20.12 5.15 5.11
N SER A 136 -20.71 4.24 5.89
CA SER A 136 -20.09 3.70 7.10
C SER A 136 -19.15 2.51 6.83
N ALA A 137 -19.16 1.97 5.60
CA ALA A 137 -18.33 0.84 5.23
C ALA A 137 -16.84 1.21 5.23
N PRO A 138 -15.94 0.24 5.49
CA PRO A 138 -14.52 0.44 5.25
C PRO A 138 -14.25 0.75 3.78
N GLY A 139 -13.36 1.70 3.49
CA GLY A 139 -13.04 2.07 2.11
C GLY A 139 -14.12 2.84 1.35
N ALA A 140 -15.17 3.31 2.05
CA ALA A 140 -16.29 4.02 1.44
C ALA A 140 -15.85 5.22 0.58
N ILE A 141 -16.58 5.46 -0.51
CA ILE A 141 -16.35 6.59 -1.41
C ILE A 141 -17.59 7.50 -1.39
N VAL A 142 -17.37 8.79 -1.12
CA VAL A 142 -18.38 9.84 -1.23
C VAL A 142 -18.09 10.66 -2.47
N THR A 143 -18.98 10.58 -3.45
CA THR A 143 -18.86 11.29 -4.72
C THR A 143 -19.50 12.67 -4.67
N LYS A 144 -18.95 13.63 -5.41
CA LYS A 144 -19.71 14.86 -5.70
C LYS A 144 -20.92 14.53 -6.61
N GLN A 145 -21.92 15.41 -6.58
CA GLN A 145 -23.19 15.21 -7.29
C GLN A 145 -23.21 15.84 -8.69
N ASP A 146 -22.05 15.97 -9.33
CA ASP A 146 -21.88 16.49 -10.69
C ASP A 146 -21.67 15.36 -11.72
N ARG A 147 -21.77 15.70 -13.01
CA ARG A 147 -21.49 14.77 -14.12
C ARG A 147 -20.14 15.12 -14.75
N ILE A 148 -19.42 14.10 -15.21
CA ILE A 148 -18.09 14.27 -15.81
C ILE A 148 -18.23 14.32 -17.32
N ARG A 149 -17.80 15.42 -17.94
CA ARG A 149 -17.75 15.55 -19.40
C ARG A 149 -16.53 14.83 -19.94
N ILE A 150 -16.72 13.96 -20.92
CA ILE A 150 -15.66 13.20 -21.58
C ILE A 150 -15.40 13.73 -22.98
N ASN A 151 -14.15 13.59 -23.43
CA ASN A 151 -13.70 13.95 -24.78
C ASN A 151 -14.00 15.42 -25.15
N GLN A 152 -13.97 16.32 -24.16
CA GLN A 152 -14.33 17.72 -24.34
C GLN A 152 -13.50 18.40 -25.43
N GLY A 153 -14.14 19.29 -26.20
CA GLY A 153 -13.49 20.10 -27.24
C GLY A 153 -13.15 19.35 -28.53
N ARG A 154 -13.65 18.13 -28.71
CA ARG A 154 -13.45 17.35 -29.94
C ARG A 154 -14.59 17.55 -30.94
N GLU A 155 -14.26 17.51 -32.23
CA GLU A 155 -15.25 17.42 -33.31
C GLU A 155 -16.06 16.13 -33.16
N ARG A 156 -17.39 16.22 -33.29
CA ARG A 156 -18.30 15.09 -33.13
C ARG A 156 -19.30 14.98 -34.26
N ILE A 157 -19.68 13.73 -34.55
CA ILE A 157 -20.68 13.40 -35.55
C ILE A 157 -21.53 12.22 -35.11
N ARG A 158 -22.81 12.22 -35.47
CA ARG A 158 -23.68 11.04 -35.35
C ARG A 158 -23.80 10.34 -36.69
N LEU A 159 -23.50 9.06 -36.71
CA LEU A 159 -23.65 8.20 -37.88
C LEU A 159 -24.58 7.05 -37.58
N ARG A 160 -25.40 6.69 -38.56
CA ARG A 160 -26.18 5.44 -38.51
C ARG A 160 -25.30 4.28 -38.96
N VAL A 161 -25.18 3.26 -38.12
CA VAL A 161 -24.34 2.09 -38.36
C VAL A 161 -25.19 0.84 -38.36
N THR A 162 -25.13 0.07 -39.45
CA THR A 162 -25.91 -1.17 -39.62
C THR A 162 -25.00 -2.38 -39.75
N ASN A 163 -25.29 -3.45 -39.01
CA ASN A 163 -24.60 -4.73 -39.14
C ASN A 163 -25.30 -5.62 -40.18
N ASN A 164 -24.70 -5.73 -41.37
CA ASN A 164 -25.18 -6.63 -42.42
C ASN A 164 -24.54 -8.03 -42.35
N GLY A 165 -23.77 -8.31 -41.29
CA GLY A 165 -23.18 -9.60 -41.04
C GLY A 165 -24.16 -10.57 -40.38
N ASP A 166 -23.72 -11.83 -40.28
CA ASP A 166 -24.45 -12.95 -39.67
C ASP A 166 -24.03 -13.22 -38.21
N ARG A 167 -23.12 -12.40 -37.66
CA ARG A 167 -22.58 -12.51 -36.31
C ARG A 167 -22.59 -11.16 -35.59
N PRO A 168 -22.60 -11.17 -34.24
CA PRO A 168 -22.47 -9.95 -33.46
C PRO A 168 -21.12 -9.28 -33.66
N ILE A 169 -21.13 -7.95 -33.72
CA ILE A 169 -19.93 -7.11 -33.83
C ILE A 169 -19.93 -6.12 -32.67
N GLN A 170 -18.82 -6.03 -31.95
CA GLN A 170 -18.68 -5.12 -30.81
C GLN A 170 -17.44 -4.26 -30.96
N ILE A 171 -17.63 -2.94 -30.91
CA ILE A 171 -16.58 -1.95 -31.17
C ILE A 171 -16.24 -1.20 -29.87
N GLY A 172 -14.99 -1.30 -29.44
CA GLY A 172 -14.49 -0.63 -28.24
C GLY A 172 -14.28 0.87 -28.44
N SER A 173 -14.28 1.63 -27.34
CA SER A 173 -14.28 3.10 -27.35
C SER A 173 -13.15 3.74 -28.16
N HIS A 174 -11.94 3.17 -28.10
CA HIS A 174 -10.74 3.72 -28.74
C HIS A 174 -10.38 3.11 -30.09
N TYR A 175 -11.25 2.26 -30.65
CA TYR A 175 -10.99 1.68 -31.97
C TYR A 175 -11.21 2.73 -33.07
N HIS A 176 -10.28 2.82 -34.02
CA HIS A 176 -10.39 3.69 -35.19
C HIS A 176 -11.62 3.32 -36.01
N PHE A 177 -12.66 4.17 -36.01
CA PHE A 177 -14.00 3.74 -36.43
C PHE A 177 -14.07 3.36 -37.92
N ILE A 178 -13.27 4.04 -38.75
CA ILE A 178 -13.11 3.73 -40.17
C ILE A 178 -12.52 2.33 -40.43
N GLU A 179 -11.78 1.76 -39.48
CA GLU A 179 -11.13 0.44 -39.60
C GLU A 179 -12.06 -0.70 -39.17
N THR A 180 -13.30 -0.42 -38.74
CA THR A 180 -14.20 -1.45 -38.18
C THR A 180 -14.61 -2.50 -39.20
N ASN A 181 -15.12 -3.63 -38.73
CA ASN A 181 -15.46 -4.82 -39.53
C ASN A 181 -16.19 -4.45 -40.86
N PRO A 182 -15.83 -5.08 -42.00
CA PRO A 182 -16.43 -4.79 -43.31
C PRO A 182 -17.95 -5.00 -43.37
N ALA A 183 -18.52 -5.85 -42.51
CA ALA A 183 -19.96 -6.08 -42.44
C ALA A 183 -20.75 -4.91 -41.82
N LEU A 184 -20.07 -3.96 -41.15
CA LEU A 184 -20.69 -2.71 -40.70
C LEU A 184 -20.76 -1.72 -41.86
N VAL A 185 -21.97 -1.25 -42.15
CA VAL A 185 -22.29 -0.29 -43.20
C VAL A 185 -22.65 1.06 -42.58
N PHE A 186 -21.88 2.09 -42.93
CA PHE A 186 -22.02 3.48 -42.48
C PHE A 186 -21.16 4.41 -43.34
N ASP A 187 -21.17 5.71 -43.07
CA ASP A 187 -20.29 6.66 -43.76
C ASP A 187 -18.84 6.59 -43.23
N ARG A 188 -18.05 5.72 -43.87
CA ARG A 188 -16.59 5.56 -43.64
C ARG A 188 -15.81 6.87 -43.79
N GLY A 189 -16.21 7.76 -44.71
CA GLY A 189 -15.51 9.02 -44.96
C GLY A 189 -15.64 9.95 -43.76
N GLN A 190 -16.85 10.10 -43.24
CA GLN A 190 -17.11 10.92 -42.06
C GLN A 190 -16.55 10.33 -40.76
N ALA A 191 -16.35 9.00 -40.71
CA ALA A 191 -15.69 8.29 -39.61
C ALA A 191 -14.16 8.35 -39.65
N TYR A 192 -13.53 8.87 -40.71
CA TYR A 192 -12.08 8.99 -40.82
C TYR A 192 -11.52 9.91 -39.73
N GLY A 193 -10.48 9.45 -39.02
CA GLY A 193 -9.90 10.18 -37.89
C GLY A 193 -10.78 10.24 -36.64
N LYS A 194 -11.80 9.39 -36.52
CA LYS A 194 -12.74 9.37 -35.38
C LYS A 194 -12.80 8.02 -34.68
N ARG A 195 -13.27 8.04 -33.43
CA ARG A 195 -13.55 6.89 -32.57
C ARG A 195 -14.91 7.07 -31.87
N LEU A 196 -15.42 6.05 -31.18
CA LEU A 196 -16.67 6.18 -30.42
C LEU A 196 -16.54 7.21 -29.30
N ASP A 197 -17.54 8.09 -29.16
CA ASP A 197 -17.63 9.06 -28.07
C ASP A 197 -18.39 8.46 -26.88
N ILE A 198 -17.74 7.51 -26.21
CA ILE A 198 -18.27 6.76 -25.06
C ILE A 198 -17.18 6.64 -23.98
N PRO A 199 -17.53 6.29 -22.72
CA PRO A 199 -16.54 6.16 -21.65
C PRO A 199 -15.40 5.19 -22.01
N ALA A 200 -14.17 5.52 -21.62
CA ALA A 200 -12.99 4.72 -21.93
C ALA A 200 -13.15 3.25 -21.47
N GLY A 201 -12.71 2.30 -22.30
CA GLY A 201 -12.92 0.88 -22.05
C GLY A 201 -14.37 0.36 -22.17
N THR A 202 -15.35 1.14 -22.59
CA THR A 202 -16.68 0.61 -22.97
C THR A 202 -16.73 0.25 -24.45
N ALA A 203 -17.85 -0.32 -24.90
CA ALA A 203 -18.05 -0.72 -26.29
C ALA A 203 -19.52 -0.60 -26.71
N VAL A 204 -19.76 -0.44 -28.01
CA VAL A 204 -21.09 -0.56 -28.62
C VAL A 204 -21.17 -1.89 -29.35
N ARG A 205 -22.24 -2.66 -29.06
CA ARG A 205 -22.52 -3.95 -29.66
C ARG A 205 -23.61 -3.84 -30.73
N PHE A 206 -23.45 -4.54 -31.83
CA PHE A 206 -24.38 -4.65 -32.95
C PHE A 206 -24.69 -6.13 -33.20
N GLU A 207 -25.92 -6.57 -32.94
CA GLU A 207 -26.37 -7.91 -33.33
C GLU A 207 -26.55 -8.00 -34.86
N PRO A 208 -26.63 -9.21 -35.45
CA PRO A 208 -26.95 -9.37 -36.87
C PRO A 208 -28.24 -8.62 -37.26
N GLY A 209 -28.17 -7.72 -38.25
CA GLY A 209 -29.30 -6.90 -38.69
C GLY A 209 -29.57 -5.64 -37.85
N ASP A 210 -28.87 -5.44 -36.73
CA ASP A 210 -29.02 -4.22 -35.91
C ASP A 210 -28.60 -2.97 -36.69
N SER A 211 -29.32 -1.88 -36.47
CA SER A 211 -28.95 -0.53 -36.92
C SER A 211 -29.03 0.43 -35.73
N LYS A 212 -27.91 1.08 -35.39
CA LYS A 212 -27.82 2.02 -34.25
C LYS A 212 -27.17 3.32 -34.69
N THR A 213 -27.67 4.43 -34.18
CA THR A 213 -26.97 5.72 -34.33
C THR A 213 -25.94 5.85 -33.22
N VAL A 214 -24.68 6.09 -33.58
CA VAL A 214 -23.58 6.27 -32.63
C VAL A 214 -22.98 7.66 -32.78
N THR A 215 -22.55 8.25 -31.67
CA THR A 215 -21.73 9.46 -31.68
C THR A 215 -20.27 9.07 -31.78
N LEU A 216 -19.56 9.68 -32.72
CA LEU A 216 -18.12 9.58 -32.86
C LEU A 216 -17.47 10.91 -32.50
N CYS A 217 -16.28 10.88 -31.92
CA CYS A 217 -15.44 12.05 -31.70
C CYS A 217 -14.07 11.87 -32.38
N ALA A 218 -13.43 12.97 -32.77
CA ALA A 218 -12.10 12.94 -33.35
C ALA A 218 -11.07 12.28 -32.41
N ILE A 219 -10.07 11.62 -32.98
CA ILE A 219 -8.85 11.27 -32.22
C ILE A 219 -8.06 12.54 -31.89
N ALA A 220 -7.28 12.49 -30.81
CA ALA A 220 -6.45 13.60 -30.34
C ALA A 220 -4.97 13.33 -30.66
N GLY A 221 -4.07 14.02 -29.95
CA GLY A 221 -2.62 13.82 -30.10
C GLY A 221 -2.11 14.21 -31.49
N ALA A 222 -1.17 13.43 -32.02
CA ALA A 222 -0.62 13.62 -33.36
C ALA A 222 -1.61 13.27 -34.49
N LYS A 223 -2.78 12.71 -34.15
CA LYS A 223 -3.81 12.22 -35.08
C LYS A 223 -3.22 11.27 -36.12
N ILE A 224 -2.53 10.24 -35.65
CA ILE A 224 -1.93 9.20 -36.52
C ILE A 224 -2.70 7.90 -36.31
N ILE A 225 -3.26 7.35 -37.39
CA ILE A 225 -3.94 6.06 -37.38
C ILE A 225 -2.93 4.96 -37.67
N THR A 226 -2.89 3.94 -36.81
CA THR A 226 -2.16 2.69 -37.02
C THR A 226 -3.01 1.50 -36.55
N GLY A 227 -2.61 0.29 -36.94
CA GLY A 227 -3.34 -0.93 -36.59
C GLY A 227 -4.60 -1.18 -37.42
N GLY A 228 -5.59 -1.82 -36.80
CA GLY A 228 -6.88 -2.13 -37.43
C GLY A 228 -6.75 -3.06 -38.65
N ASN A 229 -7.38 -2.71 -39.76
CA ASN A 229 -7.24 -3.44 -41.03
C ASN A 229 -6.11 -2.87 -41.91
N ARG A 230 -5.34 -1.88 -41.41
CA ARG A 230 -4.24 -1.22 -42.11
C ARG A 230 -4.69 -0.54 -43.41
N LEU A 231 -5.85 0.14 -43.39
CA LEU A 231 -6.45 0.75 -44.58
C LEU A 231 -6.44 2.28 -44.56
N ALA A 232 -6.49 2.88 -43.37
CA ALA A 232 -6.47 4.32 -43.14
C ALA A 232 -5.17 4.76 -42.43
N THR A 233 -4.11 3.95 -42.49
CA THR A 233 -2.84 4.20 -41.79
C THR A 233 -2.19 5.52 -42.20
N GLY A 234 -1.61 6.22 -41.22
CA GLY A 234 -0.86 7.47 -41.38
C GLY A 234 -1.51 8.64 -40.65
N VAL A 235 -0.92 9.83 -40.82
CA VAL A 235 -1.46 11.08 -40.31
C VAL A 235 -2.85 11.32 -40.93
N VAL A 236 -3.82 11.72 -40.11
CA VAL A 236 -5.16 12.11 -40.56
C VAL A 236 -5.04 13.34 -41.46
N ASP A 237 -5.35 13.15 -42.74
CA ASP A 237 -5.37 14.19 -43.76
C ASP A 237 -6.63 14.01 -44.61
N LEU A 238 -7.59 14.92 -44.42
CA LEU A 238 -8.91 14.84 -45.03
C LEU A 238 -8.87 14.86 -46.57
N SER A 239 -7.77 15.32 -47.19
CA SER A 239 -7.60 15.26 -48.64
C SER A 239 -7.49 13.84 -49.19
N ARG A 240 -7.13 12.87 -48.34
CA ARG A 240 -7.00 11.44 -48.68
C ARG A 240 -8.29 10.65 -48.48
N THR A 241 -9.36 11.28 -48.00
CA THR A 241 -10.60 10.59 -47.59
C THR A 241 -11.19 9.76 -48.73
N ASP A 242 -11.34 10.35 -49.91
CA ASP A 242 -11.93 9.67 -51.07
C ASP A 242 -11.09 8.47 -51.54
N GLU A 243 -9.76 8.61 -51.52
CA GLU A 243 -8.83 7.53 -51.84
C GLU A 243 -8.97 6.37 -50.85
N ILE A 244 -8.96 6.67 -49.55
CA ILE A 244 -9.09 5.68 -48.47
C ILE A 244 -10.44 4.96 -48.55
N VAL A 245 -11.54 5.70 -48.73
CA VAL A 245 -12.89 5.12 -48.85
C VAL A 245 -13.00 4.25 -50.10
N SER A 246 -12.48 4.70 -51.24
CA SER A 246 -12.44 3.89 -52.47
C SER A 246 -11.69 2.57 -52.24
N ASN A 247 -10.52 2.61 -51.60
CA ASN A 247 -9.73 1.43 -51.26
C ASN A 247 -10.46 0.48 -50.29
N LEU A 248 -11.19 1.01 -49.31
CA LEU A 248 -12.02 0.25 -48.38
C LEU A 248 -13.15 -0.49 -49.12
N VAL A 249 -13.89 0.22 -49.98
CA VAL A 249 -14.99 -0.35 -50.77
C VAL A 249 -14.48 -1.44 -51.71
N GLN A 250 -13.35 -1.23 -52.39
CA GLN A 250 -12.72 -2.25 -53.23
C GLN A 250 -12.35 -3.52 -52.46
N LYS A 251 -12.05 -3.40 -51.16
CA LYS A 251 -11.76 -4.51 -50.25
C LYS A 251 -13.02 -5.07 -49.57
N GLY A 252 -14.21 -4.63 -49.96
CA GLY A 252 -15.48 -5.15 -49.47
C GLY A 252 -15.96 -4.55 -48.14
N PHE A 253 -15.43 -3.39 -47.72
CA PHE A 253 -15.92 -2.71 -46.52
C PHE A 253 -17.21 -1.95 -46.83
N GLY A 254 -18.23 -2.20 -46.01
CA GLY A 254 -19.51 -1.53 -46.08
C GLY A 254 -19.38 -0.01 -45.96
N HIS A 255 -19.91 0.70 -46.96
CA HIS A 255 -19.95 2.14 -47.01
C HIS A 255 -21.28 2.63 -47.60
N VAL A 256 -21.92 3.59 -46.93
CA VAL A 256 -23.05 4.36 -47.45
C VAL A 256 -22.83 5.82 -47.05
N PRO A 257 -22.73 6.77 -48.01
CA PRO A 257 -22.63 8.19 -47.71
C PRO A 257 -23.84 8.70 -46.91
N GLU A 258 -23.60 9.58 -45.93
CA GLU A 258 -24.63 10.21 -45.10
C GLU A 258 -24.43 11.74 -45.08
N PRO A 259 -24.61 12.46 -46.21
CA PRO A 259 -24.24 13.88 -46.35
C PRO A 259 -25.00 14.85 -45.42
N GLY A 260 -26.05 14.38 -44.73
CA GLY A 260 -26.78 15.12 -43.70
C GLY A 260 -26.52 14.62 -42.28
N ALA A 261 -25.40 13.92 -42.04
CA ALA A 261 -25.01 13.44 -40.73
C ALA A 261 -24.99 14.60 -39.72
N LEU A 262 -25.55 14.35 -38.54
CA LEU A 262 -25.75 15.41 -37.55
C LEU A 262 -24.42 15.73 -36.86
N GLU A 263 -23.91 16.93 -37.09
CA GLU A 263 -22.88 17.54 -36.24
C GLU A 263 -23.42 17.68 -34.82
N VAL A 264 -22.62 17.29 -33.83
CA VAL A 264 -23.00 17.33 -32.41
C VAL A 264 -22.13 18.36 -31.70
N ASN A 265 -22.76 19.39 -31.16
CA ASN A 265 -22.08 20.46 -30.41
C ASN A 265 -22.08 20.26 -28.90
N GLU A 266 -22.80 19.25 -28.41
CA GLU A 266 -22.88 18.90 -26.98
C GLU A 266 -21.80 17.87 -26.61
N ASP A 267 -21.17 18.06 -25.46
CA ASP A 267 -20.24 17.08 -24.91
C ASP A 267 -20.98 15.84 -24.38
N THR A 268 -20.41 14.66 -24.60
CA THR A 268 -20.87 13.44 -23.91
C THR A 268 -20.44 13.50 -22.45
N ASP A 269 -21.30 13.05 -21.54
CA ASP A 269 -21.00 12.98 -20.11
C ASP A 269 -21.28 11.59 -19.51
N ILE A 270 -20.72 11.35 -18.33
CA ILE A 270 -20.93 10.15 -17.52
C ILE A 270 -21.31 10.57 -16.10
N GLY A 271 -22.20 9.81 -15.46
CA GLY A 271 -22.50 9.99 -14.05
C GLY A 271 -21.27 9.68 -13.19
N ARG A 272 -21.02 10.49 -12.16
CA ARG A 272 -19.80 10.38 -11.37
C ARG A 272 -19.64 9.03 -10.65
N ASP A 273 -20.72 8.45 -10.13
CA ASP A 273 -20.67 7.09 -9.57
C ASP A 273 -20.26 6.02 -10.60
N ALA A 274 -20.74 6.16 -11.84
CA ALA A 274 -20.34 5.26 -12.93
C ALA A 274 -18.87 5.45 -13.32
N TYR A 275 -18.37 6.70 -13.28
CA TYR A 275 -16.95 7.00 -13.47
C TYR A 275 -16.10 6.33 -12.38
N VAL A 276 -16.44 6.53 -11.10
CA VAL A 276 -15.72 5.93 -9.98
C VAL A 276 -15.75 4.41 -10.05
N ALA A 277 -16.89 3.82 -10.40
CA ALA A 277 -17.03 2.38 -10.61
C ALA A 277 -16.17 1.84 -11.76
N MET A 278 -15.69 2.69 -12.67
CA MET A 278 -14.83 2.30 -13.79
C MET A 278 -13.35 2.62 -13.56
N PHE A 279 -13.03 3.80 -13.03
CA PHE A 279 -11.67 4.34 -13.02
C PHE A 279 -11.19 4.70 -11.60
N GLY A 280 -12.02 4.51 -10.58
CA GLY A 280 -11.75 5.01 -9.23
C GLY A 280 -12.08 6.52 -9.08
N PRO A 281 -11.93 7.06 -7.86
CA PRO A 281 -12.27 8.45 -7.54
C PRO A 281 -11.46 9.46 -8.35
N THR A 282 -11.99 10.67 -8.47
CA THR A 282 -11.37 11.84 -9.12
C THR A 282 -11.58 13.12 -8.30
N VAL A 283 -11.11 14.27 -8.79
CA VAL A 283 -10.98 15.54 -8.05
C VAL A 283 -12.20 15.90 -7.22
N GLY A 284 -12.03 15.94 -5.90
CA GLY A 284 -13.09 16.27 -4.95
C GLY A 284 -13.96 15.11 -4.48
N ASP A 285 -13.75 13.89 -4.99
CA ASP A 285 -14.29 12.68 -4.35
C ASP A 285 -13.53 12.42 -3.06
N ARG A 286 -14.23 11.85 -2.09
CA ARG A 286 -13.64 11.49 -0.79
C ARG A 286 -13.61 9.99 -0.60
N VAL A 287 -12.53 9.48 -0.03
CA VAL A 287 -12.31 8.05 0.22
C VAL A 287 -11.97 7.85 1.69
N ARG A 288 -12.66 6.91 2.33
CA ARG A 288 -12.35 6.48 3.69
C ARG A 288 -11.15 5.55 3.69
N LEU A 289 -10.21 5.73 4.61
CA LEU A 289 -9.03 4.87 4.72
C LEU A 289 -9.34 3.67 5.64
N GLY A 290 -9.53 2.49 5.06
CA GLY A 290 -9.95 1.30 5.81
C GLY A 290 -11.23 1.57 6.61
N ASP A 291 -11.28 1.10 7.85
CA ASP A 291 -12.36 1.33 8.82
C ASP A 291 -12.05 2.49 9.78
N THR A 292 -11.08 3.35 9.46
CA THR A 292 -10.64 4.46 10.30
C THR A 292 -11.60 5.67 10.25
N ALA A 293 -11.40 6.66 11.12
CA ALA A 293 -12.12 7.93 11.05
C ALA A 293 -11.62 8.87 9.94
N LEU A 294 -10.61 8.48 9.15
CA LEU A 294 -9.90 9.36 8.22
C LEU A 294 -10.53 9.32 6.82
N TRP A 295 -10.74 10.51 6.26
CA TRP A 295 -11.25 10.74 4.91
C TRP A 295 -10.26 11.56 4.10
N ILE A 296 -9.83 11.02 2.95
CA ILE A 296 -9.00 11.76 2.01
C ILE A 296 -9.85 12.31 0.87
N GLU A 297 -9.55 13.52 0.40
CA GLU A 297 -10.12 14.10 -0.82
C GLU A 297 -9.09 14.11 -1.94
N VAL A 298 -9.50 13.73 -3.15
CA VAL A 298 -8.62 13.79 -4.34
C VAL A 298 -8.34 15.24 -4.72
N GLU A 299 -7.08 15.67 -4.61
CA GLU A 299 -6.67 17.07 -4.76
C GLU A 299 -6.54 17.49 -6.23
N ARG A 300 -6.08 16.56 -7.07
CA ARG A 300 -5.96 16.73 -8.52
C ARG A 300 -6.01 15.38 -9.23
N ASP A 301 -6.30 15.42 -10.52
CA ASP A 301 -6.32 14.26 -11.42
C ASP A 301 -5.56 14.65 -12.69
N GLU A 302 -4.53 13.89 -13.03
CA GLU A 302 -3.68 14.13 -14.20
C GLU A 302 -4.32 13.61 -15.49
N THR A 303 -5.47 12.91 -15.41
CA THR A 303 -6.14 12.34 -16.58
C THR A 303 -6.74 13.40 -17.51
N VAL A 304 -7.07 12.96 -18.72
CA VAL A 304 -7.98 13.68 -19.63
C VAL A 304 -9.24 12.84 -19.78
N TYR A 305 -10.37 13.33 -19.25
CA TYR A 305 -11.60 12.54 -19.19
C TYR A 305 -12.03 12.02 -20.57
N GLY A 306 -12.23 10.70 -20.67
CA GLY A 306 -12.52 9.97 -21.90
C GLY A 306 -11.31 9.33 -22.59
N ASP A 307 -10.09 9.65 -22.17
CA ASP A 307 -8.82 9.02 -22.60
C ASP A 307 -8.15 8.21 -21.47
N GLU A 308 -8.91 7.75 -20.46
CA GLU A 308 -8.38 6.94 -19.36
C GLU A 308 -7.73 5.67 -19.88
N VAL A 309 -6.56 5.33 -19.33
CA VAL A 309 -5.80 4.15 -19.71
C VAL A 309 -6.42 2.94 -19.03
N LYS A 310 -7.03 2.05 -19.82
CA LYS A 310 -7.71 0.85 -19.30
C LYS A 310 -7.39 -0.38 -20.13
N PHE A 311 -6.88 -1.42 -19.47
CA PHE A 311 -6.51 -2.69 -20.09
C PHE A 311 -7.68 -3.70 -20.09
N GLY A 312 -7.69 -4.59 -21.08
CA GLY A 312 -8.62 -5.72 -21.18
C GLY A 312 -9.26 -5.91 -22.55
N GLY A 313 -10.09 -6.94 -22.69
CA GLY A 313 -10.82 -7.26 -23.92
C GLY A 313 -11.68 -6.10 -24.41
N GLY A 314 -11.36 -5.57 -25.60
CA GLY A 314 -12.07 -4.44 -26.20
C GLY A 314 -11.87 -3.08 -25.52
N LYS A 315 -10.87 -2.94 -24.64
CA LYS A 315 -10.61 -1.72 -23.85
C LYS A 315 -9.70 -0.72 -24.58
N THR A 316 -9.12 0.21 -23.82
CA THR A 316 -8.31 1.32 -24.32
C THR A 316 -6.90 0.89 -24.72
N VAL A 317 -6.18 0.15 -23.86
CA VAL A 317 -4.79 -0.28 -24.10
C VAL A 317 -4.76 -1.43 -25.09
N ARG A 318 -4.71 -1.08 -26.37
CA ARG A 318 -4.59 -1.98 -27.52
C ARG A 318 -3.80 -1.29 -28.63
N GLU A 319 -3.20 -2.09 -29.50
CA GLU A 319 -2.36 -1.66 -30.61
C GLU A 319 -3.03 -0.57 -31.46
N GLY A 320 -2.32 0.54 -31.70
CA GLY A 320 -2.79 1.70 -32.47
C GLY A 320 -3.79 2.59 -31.74
N MET A 321 -4.22 2.18 -30.55
CA MET A 321 -5.24 2.85 -29.73
C MET A 321 -4.54 3.47 -28.52
N GLY A 322 -4.80 3.02 -27.29
CA GLY A 322 -4.05 3.45 -26.11
C GLY A 322 -2.62 2.89 -26.03
N GLN A 323 -2.26 1.90 -26.86
CA GLN A 323 -0.90 1.40 -27.00
C GLN A 323 -0.29 1.93 -28.31
N ALA A 324 0.79 2.70 -28.19
CA ALA A 324 1.56 3.23 -29.31
C ALA A 324 2.22 2.11 -30.12
N THR A 325 2.41 2.38 -31.41
CA THR A 325 2.89 1.41 -32.38
C THR A 325 4.23 1.81 -32.96
N ASN A 326 5.03 0.83 -33.38
CA ASN A 326 6.33 1.07 -34.00
C ASN A 326 7.28 1.90 -33.12
N ARG A 327 7.25 1.65 -31.81
CA ARG A 327 8.16 2.25 -30.83
C ARG A 327 9.05 1.17 -30.22
N PRO A 328 10.38 1.36 -30.18
CA PRO A 328 11.27 0.41 -29.52
C PRO A 328 11.05 0.45 -28.00
N ALA A 329 11.46 -0.61 -27.31
CA ALA A 329 11.38 -0.66 -25.85
C ALA A 329 12.13 0.50 -25.16
N SER A 330 13.15 1.10 -25.78
CA SER A 330 13.85 2.28 -25.25
C SER A 330 12.99 3.55 -25.20
N GLU A 331 11.90 3.62 -25.96
CA GLU A 331 10.97 4.75 -26.03
C GLU A 331 9.66 4.51 -25.27
N THR A 332 9.47 3.33 -24.68
CA THR A 332 8.22 2.93 -24.02
C THR A 332 8.47 2.49 -22.59
N LEU A 333 7.45 2.59 -21.75
CA LEU A 333 7.51 2.08 -20.37
C LEU A 333 7.74 0.56 -20.34
N ASP A 334 8.35 0.06 -19.26
CA ASP A 334 8.38 -1.38 -18.97
C ASP A 334 7.08 -1.82 -18.29
N LEU A 335 6.53 -0.94 -17.45
CA LEU A 335 5.27 -1.15 -16.73
C LEU A 335 4.54 0.19 -16.58
N VAL A 336 3.21 0.17 -16.70
CA VAL A 336 2.33 1.28 -16.30
C VAL A 336 1.35 0.80 -15.23
N ILE A 337 1.22 1.57 -14.15
CA ILE A 337 0.12 1.43 -13.17
C ILE A 337 -0.95 2.45 -13.55
N THR A 338 -2.12 1.98 -13.99
CA THR A 338 -3.16 2.86 -14.55
C THR A 338 -4.09 3.40 -13.49
N ASN A 339 -4.52 4.67 -13.59
CA ASN A 339 -5.59 5.24 -12.75
C ASN A 339 -5.36 5.06 -11.23
N ALA A 340 -4.14 5.24 -10.73
CA ALA A 340 -3.80 5.08 -9.33
C ALA A 340 -4.23 6.29 -8.49
N LEU A 341 -4.93 6.07 -7.37
CA LEU A 341 -5.07 7.10 -6.33
C LEU A 341 -3.80 7.11 -5.48
N ILE A 342 -2.88 8.03 -5.75
CA ILE A 342 -1.63 8.17 -5.03
C ILE A 342 -1.90 8.86 -3.70
N VAL A 343 -1.46 8.25 -2.60
CA VAL A 343 -1.40 8.85 -1.27
C VAL A 343 0.07 8.90 -0.88
N ASP A 344 0.62 10.11 -0.86
CA ASP A 344 2.03 10.38 -0.56
C ASP A 344 2.13 11.67 0.28
N TRP A 345 3.26 11.88 0.94
CA TRP A 345 3.48 13.11 1.72
C TRP A 345 3.40 14.36 0.84
N SER A 346 3.73 14.25 -0.45
CA SER A 346 3.72 15.35 -1.42
C SER A 346 2.31 15.70 -1.94
N GLY A 347 1.32 14.81 -1.77
CA GLY A 347 -0.02 15.03 -2.33
C GLY A 347 -0.91 13.80 -2.27
N ILE A 348 -2.22 14.03 -2.40
CA ILE A 348 -3.23 12.99 -2.59
C ILE A 348 -3.92 13.23 -3.92
N TYR A 349 -3.56 12.46 -4.94
CA TYR A 349 -3.95 12.76 -6.31
C TYR A 349 -4.05 11.52 -7.20
N LYS A 350 -4.71 11.68 -8.33
CA LYS A 350 -4.99 10.61 -9.29
C LYS A 350 -4.06 10.73 -10.50
N ALA A 351 -3.35 9.67 -10.84
CA ALA A 351 -2.46 9.64 -12.00
C ALA A 351 -2.17 8.20 -12.49
N ASP A 352 -1.63 8.08 -13.69
CA ASP A 352 -0.90 6.89 -14.12
C ASP A 352 0.56 6.99 -13.64
N ILE A 353 1.16 5.85 -13.27
CA ILE A 353 2.56 5.77 -12.86
C ILE A 353 3.33 4.92 -13.88
N GLY A 354 4.31 5.53 -14.55
CA GLY A 354 5.16 4.84 -15.50
C GLY A 354 6.47 4.40 -14.87
N ILE A 355 6.86 3.15 -15.14
CA ILE A 355 8.06 2.51 -14.60
C ILE A 355 9.00 2.13 -15.74
N LYS A 356 10.28 2.45 -15.58
CA LYS A 356 11.36 2.11 -16.51
C LYS A 356 12.62 1.71 -15.76
N ASN A 357 13.20 0.57 -16.10
CA ASN A 357 14.42 0.01 -15.47
C ASN A 357 14.32 -0.03 -13.94
N GLY A 358 13.13 -0.38 -13.44
CA GLY A 358 12.83 -0.44 -12.00
C GLY A 358 12.69 0.89 -11.27
N MET A 359 12.76 2.02 -11.98
CA MET A 359 12.59 3.36 -11.45
C MET A 359 11.23 3.93 -11.86
N ILE A 360 10.66 4.83 -11.05
CA ILE A 360 9.53 5.67 -11.45
C ILE A 360 10.02 6.65 -12.51
N ALA A 361 9.58 6.48 -13.75
CA ALA A 361 10.02 7.27 -14.90
C ALA A 361 9.12 8.49 -15.15
N GLY A 362 7.85 8.40 -14.78
CA GLY A 362 6.89 9.48 -14.91
C GLY A 362 5.65 9.25 -14.04
N ILE A 363 4.96 10.33 -13.70
CA ILE A 363 3.67 10.32 -13.00
C ILE A 363 2.80 11.36 -13.71
N GLY A 364 1.65 10.96 -14.25
CA GLY A 364 0.85 11.84 -15.09
C GLY A 364 -0.17 11.07 -15.92
N LYS A 365 -0.37 11.48 -17.17
CA LYS A 365 -1.25 10.79 -18.11
C LYS A 365 -0.45 9.92 -19.07
N ALA A 366 -0.66 8.61 -18.99
CA ALA A 366 -0.02 7.65 -19.88
C ALA A 366 -0.85 7.38 -21.14
N GLY A 367 -0.28 6.63 -22.08
CA GLY A 367 -1.00 6.06 -23.22
C GLY A 367 -0.28 6.27 -24.54
N ASN A 368 -1.03 6.61 -25.58
CA ASN A 368 -0.51 6.77 -26.94
C ASN A 368 -0.61 8.22 -27.42
N PRO A 369 0.51 8.94 -27.58
CA PRO A 369 0.50 10.33 -28.03
C PRO A 369 -0.01 10.50 -29.48
N ASP A 370 -0.14 9.42 -30.24
CA ASP A 370 -0.65 9.48 -31.62
C ASP A 370 -2.16 9.74 -31.68
N VAL A 371 -2.91 9.37 -30.63
CA VAL A 371 -4.39 9.36 -30.67
C VAL A 371 -5.07 9.91 -29.42
N MET A 372 -4.31 10.11 -28.33
CA MET A 372 -4.81 10.61 -27.04
C MET A 372 -4.30 12.02 -26.75
N ALA A 373 -5.09 12.79 -26.01
CA ALA A 373 -4.71 14.10 -25.53
C ALA A 373 -3.85 14.01 -24.26
N GLY A 374 -2.87 14.91 -24.13
CA GLY A 374 -2.13 15.12 -22.88
C GLY A 374 -1.17 14.00 -22.47
N VAL A 375 -0.84 13.04 -23.35
CA VAL A 375 0.10 11.96 -23.00
C VAL A 375 1.47 12.54 -22.74
N ASP A 376 2.02 12.27 -21.55
CA ASP A 376 3.38 12.67 -21.21
C ASP A 376 4.39 11.90 -22.10
N PRO A 377 5.40 12.57 -22.70
CA PRO A 377 6.41 11.91 -23.52
C PRO A 377 7.18 10.77 -22.84
N HIS A 378 7.25 10.77 -21.50
CA HIS A 378 7.87 9.72 -20.70
C HIS A 378 6.90 8.59 -20.29
N LEU A 379 5.61 8.74 -20.60
CA LEU A 379 4.54 7.79 -20.23
C LEU A 379 3.91 7.08 -21.43
N VAL A 380 4.72 6.86 -22.48
CA VAL A 380 4.26 6.15 -23.68
C VAL A 380 4.11 4.66 -23.39
N VAL A 381 2.89 4.16 -23.58
CA VAL A 381 2.56 2.73 -23.49
C VAL A 381 2.81 2.10 -24.85
N GLY A 382 3.68 1.10 -24.93
CA GLY A 382 3.99 0.39 -26.17
C GLY A 382 3.89 -1.12 -26.04
N SER A 383 4.39 -1.85 -27.03
CA SER A 383 4.33 -3.32 -27.04
C SER A 383 5.20 -4.00 -25.97
N ALA A 384 6.15 -3.26 -25.37
CA ALA A 384 7.02 -3.75 -24.30
C ALA A 384 6.54 -3.34 -22.90
N THR A 385 5.34 -2.74 -22.79
CA THR A 385 4.80 -2.21 -21.53
C THR A 385 3.80 -3.18 -20.91
N GLU A 386 4.10 -3.67 -19.71
CA GLU A 386 3.14 -4.38 -18.85
C GLU A 386 2.14 -3.41 -18.22
N VAL A 387 0.98 -3.91 -17.78
CA VAL A 387 -0.07 -3.11 -17.13
C VAL A 387 -0.43 -3.69 -15.77
N ILE A 388 -0.42 -2.84 -14.74
CA ILE A 388 -1.12 -3.08 -13.48
C ILE A 388 -2.32 -2.13 -13.41
N ALA A 389 -3.51 -2.69 -13.21
CA ALA A 389 -4.73 -1.90 -13.04
C ALA A 389 -4.76 -1.27 -11.64
N GLY A 390 -4.47 0.03 -11.54
CA GLY A 390 -4.56 0.82 -10.32
C GLY A 390 -5.94 1.46 -10.10
N GLU A 391 -6.86 1.38 -11.06
CA GLU A 391 -8.22 1.88 -10.86
C GLU A 391 -8.86 1.26 -9.61
N LYS A 392 -9.44 2.10 -8.76
CA LYS A 392 -10.03 1.76 -7.46
C LYS A 392 -9.02 1.31 -6.40
N LEU A 393 -7.72 1.40 -6.65
CA LEU A 393 -6.68 1.13 -5.68
C LEU A 393 -6.02 2.44 -5.24
N ILE A 394 -5.58 2.45 -3.99
CA ILE A 394 -4.66 3.44 -3.45
C ILE A 394 -3.24 2.95 -3.67
N VAL A 395 -2.33 3.83 -4.08
CA VAL A 395 -0.90 3.56 -4.22
C VAL A 395 -0.12 4.42 -3.24
N THR A 396 0.75 3.80 -2.46
CA THR A 396 1.70 4.47 -1.58
C THR A 396 3.13 4.06 -1.94
N ALA A 397 4.11 4.83 -1.46
CA ALA A 397 5.46 4.31 -1.35
C ALA A 397 5.47 3.09 -0.40
N GLY A 398 6.40 2.17 -0.61
CA GLY A 398 6.67 1.11 0.35
C GLY A 398 7.21 1.68 1.66
N ALA A 399 6.79 1.10 2.79
CA ALA A 399 7.21 1.57 4.10
C ALA A 399 8.72 1.33 4.34
N VAL A 400 9.31 2.23 5.11
CA VAL A 400 10.71 2.24 5.56
C VAL A 400 10.70 2.09 7.08
N ASP A 401 11.01 0.88 7.55
CA ASP A 401 11.09 0.60 8.98
C ASP A 401 12.51 0.91 9.48
N ALA A 402 12.63 1.97 10.28
CA ALA A 402 13.91 2.52 10.72
C ALA A 402 14.49 1.90 11.99
N HIS A 403 13.81 0.95 12.64
CA HIS A 403 14.25 0.36 13.90
C HIS A 403 14.04 -1.17 13.90
N VAL A 404 14.85 -1.87 13.12
CA VAL A 404 14.74 -3.32 12.94
C VAL A 404 15.85 -4.08 13.67
N HIS A 405 15.46 -5.00 14.52
CA HIS A 405 16.35 -6.01 15.08
C HIS A 405 16.34 -7.25 14.19
N TYR A 406 17.46 -7.53 13.50
CA TYR A 406 17.58 -8.70 12.62
C TYR A 406 17.74 -10.01 13.41
N ILE A 407 16.71 -10.36 14.17
CA ILE A 407 16.63 -11.54 15.05
C ILE A 407 16.35 -12.79 14.23
N CYS A 408 15.45 -12.72 13.25
CA CYS A 408 15.14 -13.85 12.38
C CYS A 408 14.73 -13.41 10.96
N PRO A 409 14.98 -14.24 9.93
CA PRO A 409 14.65 -13.89 8.53
C PRO A 409 13.14 -13.85 8.24
N GLN A 410 12.31 -14.50 9.07
CA GLN A 410 10.85 -14.52 8.90
C GLN A 410 10.24 -13.12 8.96
N GLN A 411 10.88 -12.19 9.67
CA GLN A 411 10.46 -10.80 9.74
C GLN A 411 10.34 -10.14 8.35
N VAL A 412 11.17 -10.53 7.38
CA VAL A 412 11.09 -9.98 6.00
C VAL A 412 9.78 -10.36 5.32
N THR A 413 9.29 -11.58 5.56
CA THR A 413 8.01 -12.02 5.02
C THR A 413 6.86 -11.23 5.63
N GLU A 414 6.90 -11.04 6.95
CA GLU A 414 5.88 -10.27 7.68
C GLU A 414 5.90 -8.78 7.28
N ALA A 415 7.09 -8.21 7.12
CA ALA A 415 7.30 -6.84 6.66
C ALA A 415 6.71 -6.63 5.24
N LEU A 416 7.00 -7.53 4.30
CA LEU A 416 6.42 -7.46 2.94
C LEU A 416 4.90 -7.63 2.97
N ALA A 417 4.40 -8.55 3.80
CA ALA A 417 2.96 -8.77 3.93
C ALA A 417 2.21 -7.55 4.48
N SER A 418 2.89 -6.63 5.16
CA SER A 418 2.33 -5.38 5.69
C SER A 418 2.69 -4.13 4.85
N GLY A 419 3.41 -4.27 3.74
CA GLY A 419 3.75 -3.17 2.82
C GLY A 419 5.11 -2.50 3.08
N THR A 420 5.97 -3.06 3.93
CA THR A 420 7.35 -2.60 4.12
C THR A 420 8.26 -3.10 3.01
N THR A 421 9.10 -2.20 2.48
CA THR A 421 10.04 -2.49 1.38
C THR A 421 11.49 -2.12 1.70
N THR A 422 11.71 -1.42 2.81
CA THR A 422 13.05 -1.11 3.33
C THR A 422 13.11 -1.36 4.82
N MET A 423 14.15 -2.06 5.28
CA MET A 423 14.45 -2.32 6.69
C MET A 423 15.80 -1.72 7.06
N ILE A 424 15.84 -0.97 8.16
CA ILE A 424 17.05 -0.33 8.68
C ILE A 424 17.22 -0.73 10.14
N GLY A 425 18.42 -1.19 10.48
CA GLY A 425 18.73 -1.60 11.84
C GLY A 425 19.91 -2.57 11.87
N GLY A 426 19.98 -3.47 12.85
CA GLY A 426 21.16 -4.30 13.04
C GLY A 426 20.86 -5.60 13.75
N GLY A 427 21.79 -6.55 13.65
CA GLY A 427 21.66 -7.86 14.27
C GLY A 427 22.45 -8.95 13.56
N THR A 428 22.50 -10.13 14.19
CA THR A 428 23.21 -11.31 13.68
C THR A 428 22.42 -12.61 13.92
N GLY A 429 21.09 -12.54 14.00
CA GLY A 429 20.24 -13.63 14.48
C GLY A 429 19.92 -13.50 15.98
N PRO A 430 19.33 -14.54 16.62
CA PRO A 430 18.75 -14.44 17.96
C PRO A 430 19.79 -14.54 19.09
N SER A 431 20.85 -13.72 19.01
CA SER A 431 21.83 -13.56 20.08
C SER A 431 21.33 -12.58 21.14
N ALA A 432 21.78 -12.67 22.39
CA ALA A 432 21.42 -11.71 23.43
C ALA A 432 21.65 -10.25 22.99
N GLY A 433 22.79 -9.98 22.34
CA GLY A 433 23.08 -8.64 21.83
C GLY A 433 22.12 -8.14 20.75
N THR A 434 21.63 -9.01 19.86
CA THR A 434 20.65 -8.64 18.81
C THR A 434 19.22 -8.59 19.35
N ASN A 435 18.88 -9.47 20.29
CA ASN A 435 17.57 -9.44 20.95
C ASN A 435 17.37 -8.14 21.74
N ALA A 436 18.45 -7.53 22.21
CA ALA A 436 18.42 -6.25 22.92
C ALA A 436 18.74 -5.04 22.03
N THR A 437 19.59 -5.16 21.00
CA THR A 437 20.13 -3.99 20.30
C THR A 437 20.21 -4.17 18.78
N THR A 438 19.90 -3.12 18.02
CA THR A 438 20.12 -3.04 16.55
C THR A 438 21.59 -2.88 16.17
N CYS A 439 22.44 -3.85 16.53
CA CYS A 439 23.87 -3.83 16.27
C CYS A 439 24.32 -5.06 15.49
N THR A 440 24.96 -4.84 14.32
CA THR A 440 25.81 -5.85 13.67
C THR A 440 27.28 -5.51 13.98
N PRO A 441 27.93 -6.19 14.95
CA PRO A 441 29.03 -5.58 15.69
C PRO A 441 30.42 -5.73 15.06
N SER A 442 30.62 -6.62 14.07
CA SER A 442 31.95 -6.88 13.52
C SER A 442 31.96 -6.98 11.99
N PRO A 443 33.08 -6.66 11.32
CA PRO A 443 33.22 -6.82 9.87
C PRO A 443 32.91 -8.26 9.39
N PHE A 444 33.24 -9.26 10.20
CA PHE A 444 32.91 -10.66 9.93
C PHE A 444 31.39 -10.86 9.82
N TYR A 445 30.62 -10.39 10.81
CA TYR A 445 29.17 -10.53 10.79
C TYR A 445 28.51 -9.62 9.76
N MET A 446 29.04 -8.42 9.51
CA MET A 446 28.57 -7.52 8.47
C MET A 446 28.55 -8.21 7.11
N ARG A 447 29.66 -8.87 6.73
CA ARG A 447 29.75 -9.65 5.50
C ARG A 447 28.69 -10.77 5.44
N HIS A 448 28.51 -11.52 6.53
CA HIS A 448 27.55 -12.62 6.58
C HIS A 448 26.09 -12.13 6.47
N MET A 449 25.75 -11.03 7.13
CA MET A 449 24.41 -10.46 7.07
C MET A 449 24.09 -9.92 5.67
N LEU A 450 25.03 -9.18 5.05
CA LEU A 450 24.89 -8.73 3.66
C LEU A 450 24.73 -9.91 2.70
N ALA A 451 25.49 -11.00 2.90
CA ALA A 451 25.36 -12.21 2.08
C ALA A 451 24.01 -12.91 2.25
N ALA A 452 23.48 -12.98 3.48
CA ALA A 452 22.16 -13.54 3.75
C ALA A 452 21.02 -12.69 3.15
N MET A 453 21.20 -11.37 3.13
CA MET A 453 20.25 -10.41 2.58
C MET A 453 20.30 -10.30 1.05
N ASP A 454 21.35 -10.80 0.39
CA ASP A 454 21.55 -10.75 -1.07
C ASP A 454 20.35 -11.31 -1.86
N SER A 455 19.70 -12.34 -1.32
CA SER A 455 18.59 -13.06 -1.95
C SER A 455 17.18 -12.61 -1.51
N LEU A 456 17.06 -11.60 -0.67
CA LEU A 456 15.77 -11.18 -0.10
C LEU A 456 15.22 -9.94 -0.83
N PRO A 457 13.93 -9.89 -1.21
CA PRO A 457 13.33 -8.80 -1.99
C PRO A 457 12.98 -7.61 -1.10
N MET A 458 14.00 -7.02 -0.49
CA MET A 458 13.91 -5.97 0.52
C MET A 458 15.15 -5.11 0.42
N ASN A 459 15.00 -3.80 0.58
CA ASN A 459 16.14 -2.92 0.72
C ASN A 459 16.64 -2.96 2.17
N PHE A 460 17.95 -2.94 2.37
CA PHE A 460 18.55 -3.04 3.70
C PHE A 460 19.53 -1.92 3.95
N ALA A 461 19.53 -1.37 5.16
CA ALA A 461 20.63 -0.59 5.71
C ALA A 461 21.01 -1.19 7.07
N ILE A 462 22.28 -1.58 7.24
CA ILE A 462 22.75 -2.25 8.46
C ILE A 462 23.50 -1.26 9.36
N THR A 463 23.19 -1.24 10.65
CA THR A 463 23.84 -0.42 11.67
C THR A 463 24.89 -1.21 12.45
N GLY A 464 26.06 -0.61 12.61
CA GLY A 464 27.13 -1.10 13.50
C GLY A 464 26.87 -0.72 14.96
N LYS A 465 27.69 -1.24 15.87
CA LYS A 465 27.70 -0.81 17.27
C LYS A 465 28.46 0.51 17.39
N GLY A 466 27.84 1.52 18.01
CA GLY A 466 28.41 2.85 18.25
C GLY A 466 29.00 3.06 19.65
N ASN A 467 28.85 2.09 20.56
CA ASN A 467 29.31 2.21 21.93
C ASN A 467 30.81 1.88 22.09
N ASP A 468 31.66 2.87 21.84
CA ASP A 468 33.10 2.83 22.16
C ASP A 468 33.58 4.26 22.42
N SER A 469 34.50 4.44 23.37
CA SER A 469 35.16 5.73 23.66
C SER A 469 36.38 5.99 22.77
N GLY A 470 36.75 5.03 21.90
CA GLY A 470 37.75 5.17 20.85
C GLY A 470 37.15 4.98 19.45
N PRO A 471 37.65 5.69 18.42
CA PRO A 471 37.02 5.67 17.09
C PRO A 471 37.32 4.37 16.31
N SER A 472 38.45 3.72 16.54
CA SER A 472 38.99 2.69 15.64
C SER A 472 38.00 1.56 15.30
N ALA A 473 37.32 0.98 16.29
CA ALA A 473 36.37 -0.10 16.07
C ALA A 473 35.09 0.37 15.33
N LEU A 474 34.64 1.59 15.62
CA LEU A 474 33.51 2.24 14.94
C LEU A 474 33.85 2.52 13.47
N GLU A 475 35.08 2.96 13.19
CA GLU A 475 35.51 3.13 11.80
C GLU A 475 35.60 1.81 11.05
N ASP A 476 36.07 0.74 11.69
CA ASP A 476 36.19 -0.58 11.07
C ASP A 476 34.82 -1.12 10.63
N ILE A 477 33.79 -0.96 11.46
CA ILE A 477 32.43 -1.43 11.10
C ILE A 477 31.78 -0.58 10.01
N VAL A 478 32.03 0.74 10.00
CA VAL A 478 31.58 1.64 8.93
C VAL A 478 32.27 1.28 7.61
N LYS A 479 33.60 1.08 7.61
CA LYS A 479 34.36 0.61 6.44
C LYS A 479 33.91 -0.78 5.95
N ALA A 480 33.45 -1.63 6.85
CA ALA A 480 32.94 -2.96 6.51
C ALA A 480 31.58 -2.95 5.82
N GLY A 481 30.84 -1.84 5.85
CA GLY A 481 29.54 -1.69 5.18
C GLY A 481 28.41 -1.14 6.05
N ALA A 482 28.65 -0.77 7.32
CA ALA A 482 27.58 -0.17 8.13
C ALA A 482 27.13 1.17 7.53
N ALA A 483 25.81 1.32 7.36
CA ALA A 483 25.14 2.55 6.90
C ALA A 483 24.83 3.53 8.05
N GLY A 484 25.12 3.13 9.29
CA GLY A 484 24.88 3.91 10.51
C GLY A 484 25.44 3.22 11.73
N LEU A 485 25.36 3.87 12.88
CA LEU A 485 25.77 3.34 14.18
C LEU A 485 24.60 3.39 15.17
N LYS A 486 24.49 2.40 16.05
CA LYS A 486 23.55 2.41 17.19
C LYS A 486 24.33 2.55 18.49
N LEU A 487 24.02 3.59 19.26
CA LEU A 487 24.32 3.71 20.68
C LEU A 487 23.18 3.08 21.48
N HIS A 488 23.51 2.17 22.40
CA HIS A 488 22.55 1.52 23.28
C HIS A 488 23.01 1.47 24.73
N GLU A 489 22.09 1.61 25.70
CA GLU A 489 22.44 1.59 27.12
C GLU A 489 23.02 0.25 27.59
N ASP A 490 22.50 -0.87 27.08
CA ASP A 490 23.04 -2.22 27.30
C ASP A 490 24.52 -2.40 26.90
N TRP A 491 25.05 -1.50 26.06
CA TRP A 491 26.47 -1.42 25.70
C TRP A 491 27.17 -0.18 26.28
N GLY A 492 26.46 0.66 27.04
CA GLY A 492 26.92 1.91 27.65
C GLY A 492 26.73 3.13 26.74
N SER A 493 25.58 3.82 26.84
CA SER A 493 25.28 5.08 26.13
C SER A 493 25.84 6.31 26.88
N THR A 494 27.11 6.26 27.25
CA THR A 494 27.77 7.32 28.04
C THR A 494 28.09 8.55 27.16
N PRO A 495 28.26 9.75 27.75
CA PRO A 495 28.67 10.96 27.02
C PRO A 495 29.92 10.77 26.15
N SER A 496 30.90 9.98 26.61
CA SER A 496 32.14 9.71 25.85
C SER A 496 31.88 8.85 24.60
N ALA A 497 31.04 7.81 24.73
CA ALA A 497 30.64 6.99 23.59
C ALA A 497 29.80 7.80 22.59
N ILE A 498 28.88 8.64 23.09
CA ILE A 498 28.04 9.53 22.27
C ILE A 498 28.92 10.43 21.40
N VAL A 499 29.88 11.13 22.01
CA VAL A 499 30.78 12.04 21.27
C VAL A 499 31.56 11.29 20.21
N THR A 500 32.15 10.15 20.55
CA THR A 500 32.98 9.36 19.63
C THR A 500 32.16 8.82 18.45
N ALA A 501 30.95 8.31 18.69
CA ALA A 501 30.06 7.84 17.64
C ALA A 501 29.65 8.98 16.69
N LEU A 502 29.34 10.16 17.22
CA LEU A 502 29.02 11.33 16.43
C LEU A 502 30.22 11.83 15.62
N ASP A 503 31.44 11.81 16.17
CA ASP A 503 32.67 12.14 15.45
C ASP A 503 32.89 11.20 14.24
N VAL A 504 32.64 9.89 14.43
CA VAL A 504 32.71 8.91 13.34
C VAL A 504 31.57 9.10 12.33
N GLY A 505 30.36 9.41 12.81
CA GLY A 505 29.21 9.75 11.97
C GLY A 505 29.50 10.94 11.06
N ASP A 506 30.03 12.02 11.63
CA ASP A 506 30.42 13.24 10.91
C ASP A 506 31.55 12.97 9.91
N LYS A 507 32.51 12.10 10.26
CA LYS A 507 33.63 11.72 9.38
C LYS A 507 33.21 10.93 8.13
N TYR A 508 32.23 10.05 8.26
CA TYR A 508 31.85 9.11 7.19
C TYR A 508 30.44 9.33 6.62
N ASP A 509 29.77 10.39 7.04
CA ASP A 509 28.40 10.76 6.65
C ASP A 509 27.37 9.63 6.86
N VAL A 510 27.42 9.00 8.04
CA VAL A 510 26.48 7.93 8.43
C VAL A 510 25.63 8.36 9.62
N GLN A 511 24.36 7.94 9.67
CA GLN A 511 23.49 8.32 10.77
C GLN A 511 23.89 7.64 12.10
N VAL A 512 23.74 8.37 13.21
CA VAL A 512 23.90 7.83 14.56
C VAL A 512 22.52 7.74 15.21
N ASN A 513 22.13 6.54 15.60
CA ASN A 513 20.89 6.25 16.30
C ASN A 513 21.19 6.02 17.76
N ILE A 514 20.31 6.44 18.66
CA ILE A 514 20.53 6.30 20.10
C ILE A 514 19.30 5.77 20.84
N HIS A 515 19.59 4.83 21.74
CA HIS A 515 18.81 4.50 22.93
C HIS A 515 19.65 5.02 24.11
N THR A 516 19.14 5.98 24.87
CA THR A 516 19.92 6.73 25.88
C THR A 516 19.99 5.98 27.22
N ASP A 517 20.75 6.52 28.17
CA ASP A 517 20.97 5.94 29.51
C ASP A 517 19.70 6.06 30.39
N THR A 518 18.86 5.02 30.41
CA THR A 518 17.61 5.02 31.21
C THR A 518 17.90 5.20 32.69
N LEU A 519 18.99 4.60 33.15
CA LEU A 519 19.40 4.58 34.56
C LEU A 519 19.91 5.94 35.05
N ASN A 520 20.18 6.88 34.14
CA ASN A 520 20.86 8.14 34.43
C ASN A 520 22.23 7.91 35.11
N GLU A 521 22.91 6.79 34.78
CA GLU A 521 24.16 6.37 35.44
C GLU A 521 25.28 7.38 35.21
N SER A 522 25.44 7.84 33.97
CA SER A 522 26.46 8.83 33.60
C SER A 522 25.98 10.28 33.75
N GLY A 523 24.67 10.49 33.93
CA GLY A 523 24.01 11.79 34.04
C GLY A 523 22.57 11.75 33.52
N PHE A 524 21.83 12.84 33.75
CA PHE A 524 20.47 13.02 33.25
C PHE A 524 20.42 13.41 31.77
N VAL A 525 19.22 13.55 31.21
CA VAL A 525 18.99 13.84 29.78
C VAL A 525 19.75 15.07 29.29
N GLU A 526 19.95 16.10 30.12
CA GLU A 526 20.70 17.31 29.76
C GLU A 526 22.17 17.01 29.48
N SER A 527 22.75 16.01 30.16
CA SER A 527 24.14 15.59 29.94
C SER A 527 24.28 14.90 28.59
N THR A 528 23.31 14.07 28.23
CA THR A 528 23.23 13.42 26.91
C THR A 528 22.98 14.44 25.79
N ILE A 529 22.06 15.39 25.99
CA ILE A 529 21.83 16.50 25.05
C ILE A 529 23.10 17.33 24.87
N ALA A 530 23.82 17.64 25.94
CA ALA A 530 25.09 18.36 25.87
C ALA A 530 26.15 17.56 25.08
N ALA A 531 26.20 16.23 25.23
CA ALA A 531 27.11 15.35 24.49
C ALA A 531 26.78 15.28 22.99
N PHE A 532 25.52 15.50 22.59
CA PHE A 532 25.17 15.65 21.18
C PHE A 532 25.90 16.83 20.54
N GLY A 533 26.10 17.92 21.28
CA GLY A 533 26.84 19.08 20.79
C GLY A 533 26.22 19.73 19.55
N ASN A 534 24.88 19.79 19.49
CA ASN A 534 24.08 20.26 18.35
C ASN A 534 24.27 19.47 17.04
N ARG A 535 24.88 18.29 17.08
CA ARG A 535 25.04 17.43 15.90
C ARG A 535 23.80 16.58 15.67
N THR A 536 23.52 16.24 14.42
CA THR A 536 22.37 15.42 14.03
C THR A 536 22.42 14.06 14.73
N ILE A 537 21.31 13.68 15.36
CA ILE A 537 21.16 12.35 15.96
C ILE A 537 19.71 11.87 15.86
N HIS A 538 19.54 10.58 15.60
CA HIS A 538 18.23 9.93 15.59
C HIS A 538 17.96 9.30 16.96
N THR A 539 17.01 9.86 17.72
CA THR A 539 16.55 9.24 18.98
C THR A 539 15.47 8.20 18.67
N TYR A 540 15.77 6.94 18.96
CA TYR A 540 14.77 5.87 18.90
C TYR A 540 13.79 5.97 20.08
N HIS A 541 12.59 5.39 19.91
CA HIS A 541 11.52 5.27 20.93
C HIS A 541 11.50 6.42 21.94
N THR A 542 11.39 7.65 21.40
CA THR A 542 11.68 8.91 22.08
C THR A 542 10.78 9.16 23.29
N GLU A 543 9.62 8.53 23.36
CA GLU A 543 8.74 8.56 24.52
C GLU A 543 9.36 7.90 25.77
N GLY A 544 10.19 6.87 25.58
CA GLY A 544 11.00 6.26 26.63
C GLY A 544 10.55 4.89 27.14
N ALA A 545 9.38 4.36 26.80
CA ALA A 545 8.98 2.99 27.19
C ALA A 545 9.92 1.93 26.58
N GLY A 546 10.30 2.13 25.30
CA GLY A 546 11.34 1.35 24.63
C GLY A 546 12.78 1.63 25.13
N GLY A 547 12.94 2.64 25.99
CA GLY A 547 14.15 2.96 26.74
C GLY A 547 14.73 4.33 26.46
N GLY A 548 15.41 4.87 27.47
CA GLY A 548 15.94 6.22 27.52
C GLY A 548 15.73 6.87 28.89
N HIS A 549 16.40 7.99 29.13
CA HIS A 549 16.44 8.70 30.42
C HIS A 549 15.07 8.73 31.10
N ALA A 550 14.95 8.10 32.26
CA ALA A 550 13.71 8.08 33.03
C ALA A 550 13.62 9.31 33.95
N PRO A 551 12.49 10.04 33.97
CA PRO A 551 11.27 9.84 33.16
C PRO A 551 11.23 10.70 31.87
N ASP A 552 12.25 11.51 31.59
CA ASP A 552 12.12 12.74 30.81
C ASP A 552 12.81 12.73 29.43
N ILE A 553 13.25 11.58 28.91
CA ILE A 553 13.86 11.48 27.57
C ILE A 553 13.04 12.18 26.46
N ILE A 554 11.71 12.21 26.58
CA ILE A 554 10.81 12.83 25.61
C ILE A 554 11.08 14.32 25.36
N VAL A 555 11.79 15.01 26.28
CA VAL A 555 12.17 16.43 26.09
C VAL A 555 13.04 16.68 24.86
N VAL A 556 13.72 15.64 24.35
CA VAL A 556 14.52 15.74 23.12
C VAL A 556 13.68 16.08 21.88
N CYS A 557 12.35 15.92 21.93
CA CYS A 557 11.44 16.38 20.87
C CYS A 557 11.54 17.89 20.59
N GLY A 558 12.00 18.68 21.57
CA GLY A 558 12.21 20.12 21.45
C GLY A 558 13.56 20.54 20.85
N GLN A 559 14.43 19.59 20.47
CA GLN A 559 15.77 19.89 19.97
C GLN A 559 15.80 19.92 18.44
N ASP A 560 16.38 20.98 17.87
CA ASP A 560 16.46 21.17 16.40
C ASP A 560 17.34 20.10 15.71
N ASN A 561 18.38 19.60 16.39
CA ASN A 561 19.32 18.60 15.85
C ASN A 561 18.88 17.15 16.09
N VAL A 562 17.74 16.93 16.75
CA VAL A 562 17.22 15.59 17.04
C VAL A 562 16.16 15.20 16.01
N LEU A 563 16.24 13.96 15.54
CA LEU A 563 15.29 13.35 14.61
C LEU A 563 14.50 12.27 15.37
N PRO A 564 13.41 12.63 16.07
CA PRO A 564 12.75 11.71 16.99
C PRO A 564 11.86 10.69 16.27
N SER A 565 11.99 9.43 16.66
CA SER A 565 11.08 8.36 16.28
C SER A 565 10.42 7.70 17.48
N SER A 566 9.29 7.07 17.21
CA SER A 566 8.62 6.13 18.11
C SER A 566 8.74 4.71 17.61
N THR A 567 8.62 3.76 18.52
CA THR A 567 8.38 2.34 18.21
C THR A 567 6.92 2.02 18.38
N ASN A 568 6.47 0.90 17.82
CA ASN A 568 5.05 0.75 17.58
C ASN A 568 4.20 0.20 18.74
N PRO A 569 4.68 -0.55 19.76
CA PRO A 569 3.73 -1.14 20.72
C PRO A 569 2.95 -0.13 21.57
N THR A 570 3.52 1.04 21.87
CA THR A 570 2.81 2.13 22.56
C THR A 570 1.76 2.82 21.68
N ARG A 571 1.72 2.51 20.37
CA ARG A 571 0.99 3.28 19.37
C ARG A 571 -0.37 2.66 19.03
N PRO A 572 -1.47 3.39 19.24
CA PRO A 572 -1.65 4.51 20.18
C PRO A 572 -1.86 4.04 21.63
N TYR A 573 -2.00 4.99 22.55
CA TYR A 573 -2.36 4.70 23.94
C TYR A 573 -3.78 4.10 24.03
N THR A 574 -3.87 2.89 24.59
CA THR A 574 -5.08 2.10 24.84
C THR A 574 -5.10 1.52 26.25
N GLY A 575 -6.25 0.97 26.68
CA GLY A 575 -6.42 0.40 28.02
C GLY A 575 -5.47 -0.75 28.38
N ASN A 576 -4.94 -1.51 27.40
CA ASN A 576 -4.01 -2.62 27.68
C ASN A 576 -2.53 -2.24 27.55
N THR A 577 -2.23 -0.99 27.19
CA THR A 577 -0.87 -0.60 26.80
C THR A 577 0.11 -0.78 27.95
N LEU A 578 -0.21 -0.23 29.13
CA LEU A 578 0.72 -0.23 30.27
C LEU A 578 0.94 -1.65 30.80
N ASP A 579 -0.14 -2.41 30.99
CA ASP A 579 -0.08 -3.79 31.47
C ASP A 579 0.76 -4.69 30.55
N GLU A 580 0.63 -4.54 29.23
CA GLU A 580 1.44 -5.30 28.26
C GLU A 580 2.93 -4.95 28.35
N HIS A 581 3.25 -3.66 28.51
CA HIS A 581 4.63 -3.18 28.39
C HIS A 581 5.49 -3.53 29.59
N LEU A 582 4.91 -3.62 30.79
CA LEU A 582 5.67 -3.99 31.99
C LEU A 582 6.31 -5.37 31.82
N ASP A 583 5.51 -6.39 31.48
CA ASP A 583 6.02 -7.75 31.28
C ASP A 583 6.94 -7.86 30.07
N MET A 584 6.64 -7.14 28.98
CA MET A 584 7.47 -7.10 27.77
C MET A 584 8.87 -6.55 28.06
N LEU A 585 8.96 -5.46 28.82
CA LEU A 585 10.21 -4.82 29.19
C LEU A 585 11.06 -5.77 30.04
N MET A 586 10.46 -6.43 31.03
CA MET A 586 11.17 -7.37 31.88
C MET A 586 11.79 -8.52 31.10
N VAL A 587 11.08 -9.05 30.09
CA VAL A 587 11.62 -10.11 29.21
C VAL A 587 12.75 -9.58 28.31
N CYS A 588 12.58 -8.41 27.69
CA CYS A 588 13.57 -7.91 26.72
C CYS A 588 14.90 -7.53 27.37
N HIS A 589 14.88 -6.97 28.58
CA HIS A 589 16.07 -6.56 29.32
C HIS A 589 16.58 -7.60 30.32
N HIS A 590 16.03 -8.82 30.31
CA HIS A 590 16.45 -9.92 31.18
C HIS A 590 16.38 -9.57 32.69
N LEU A 591 15.32 -8.86 33.08
CA LEU A 591 15.09 -8.44 34.47
C LEU A 591 14.43 -9.54 35.30
N ASP A 592 14.63 -9.50 36.62
CA ASP A 592 14.10 -10.47 37.57
C ASP A 592 13.04 -9.82 38.49
N LYS A 593 11.81 -10.34 38.46
CA LYS A 593 10.70 -9.89 39.32
C LYS A 593 10.97 -10.04 40.82
N SER A 594 11.96 -10.84 41.20
CA SER A 594 12.37 -11.00 42.59
C SER A 594 13.37 -9.95 43.07
N ILE A 595 13.92 -9.12 42.16
CA ILE A 595 14.83 -8.03 42.47
C ILE A 595 14.02 -6.72 42.56
N PRO A 596 13.90 -6.09 43.74
CA PRO A 596 13.14 -4.85 43.90
C PRO A 596 13.61 -3.71 42.99
N GLU A 597 14.91 -3.62 42.76
CA GLU A 597 15.52 -2.62 41.89
C GLU A 597 15.11 -2.80 40.42
N ASP A 598 14.98 -4.04 39.95
CA ASP A 598 14.52 -4.35 38.59
C ASP A 598 13.03 -4.00 38.40
N LEU A 599 12.21 -4.21 39.42
CA LEU A 599 10.81 -3.80 39.40
C LEU A 599 10.68 -2.27 39.37
N ALA A 600 11.41 -1.58 40.24
CA ALA A 600 11.42 -0.12 40.30
C ALA A 600 11.92 0.49 38.98
N PHE A 601 12.94 -0.11 38.35
CA PHE A 601 13.40 0.26 37.03
C PHE A 601 12.29 0.12 35.97
N ALA A 602 11.62 -1.04 35.92
CA ALA A 602 10.53 -1.27 34.96
C ALA A 602 9.35 -0.31 35.17
N GLU A 603 8.94 -0.07 36.42
CA GLU A 603 7.87 0.87 36.79
C GLU A 603 8.23 2.32 36.45
N SER A 604 9.49 2.74 36.62
CA SER A 604 9.94 4.08 36.24
C SER A 604 9.90 4.32 34.73
N ARG A 605 9.90 3.25 33.93
CA ARG A 605 10.03 3.29 32.46
C ARG A 605 8.70 3.24 31.72
N ILE A 606 7.69 2.57 32.28
CA ILE A 606 6.36 2.45 31.67
C ILE A 606 5.41 3.46 32.33
N ARG A 607 5.19 4.60 31.66
CA ARG A 607 4.44 5.74 32.23
C ARG A 607 3.23 6.07 31.35
N ALA A 608 2.07 6.25 31.97
CA ALA A 608 0.84 6.58 31.26
C ALA A 608 0.96 7.95 30.58
N GLU A 609 1.56 8.89 31.29
CA GLU A 609 1.66 10.30 30.97
C GLU A 609 2.51 10.52 29.71
N THR A 610 3.69 9.88 29.63
CA THR A 610 4.55 10.01 28.44
C THR A 610 3.99 9.26 27.24
N VAL A 611 3.34 8.11 27.44
CA VAL A 611 2.66 7.36 26.36
C VAL A 611 1.46 8.15 25.79
N ALA A 612 0.70 8.85 26.65
CA ALA A 612 -0.36 9.76 26.24
C ALA A 612 0.21 11.00 25.51
N ALA A 613 1.29 11.60 26.03
CA ALA A 613 1.96 12.71 25.38
C ALA A 613 2.50 12.33 23.99
N GLU A 614 3.01 11.11 23.82
CA GLU A 614 3.51 10.61 22.54
C GLU A 614 2.43 10.61 21.45
N ASP A 615 1.17 10.27 21.78
CA ASP A 615 0.04 10.41 20.85
C ASP A 615 -0.13 11.87 20.39
N VAL A 616 -0.12 12.81 21.34
CA VAL A 616 -0.25 14.25 21.06
C VAL A 616 0.92 14.76 20.22
N LEU A 617 2.15 14.38 20.55
CA LEU A 617 3.37 14.83 19.85
C LEU A 617 3.49 14.25 18.44
N HIS A 618 2.97 13.04 18.20
CA HIS A 618 2.80 12.56 16.82
C HIS A 618 1.86 13.44 16.02
N ASP A 619 0.73 13.81 16.63
CA ASP A 619 -0.32 14.57 15.95
C ASP A 619 0.06 16.02 15.71
N THR A 620 0.87 16.63 16.57
CA THR A 620 1.41 18.00 16.39
C THR A 620 2.61 18.03 15.44
N GLY A 621 3.20 16.88 15.13
CA GLY A 621 4.39 16.78 14.28
C GLY A 621 5.71 16.99 15.03
N ALA A 622 5.71 16.86 16.36
CA ALA A 622 6.91 16.91 17.19
C ALA A 622 7.65 15.56 17.21
N ILE A 623 6.99 14.43 16.89
CA ILE A 623 7.67 13.16 16.59
C ILE A 623 7.57 12.89 15.09
N SER A 624 8.70 12.55 14.45
CA SER A 624 8.83 12.59 13.00
C SER A 624 8.73 11.24 12.32
N MET A 625 8.89 10.14 13.06
CA MET A 625 8.96 8.79 12.50
C MET A 625 8.26 7.76 13.39
N ILE A 626 7.73 6.69 12.78
CA ILE A 626 7.22 5.50 13.46
C ILE A 626 7.96 4.30 12.88
N SER A 627 8.46 3.44 13.77
CA SER A 627 9.26 2.25 13.46
C SER A 627 8.76 1.05 14.25
N SER A 628 9.27 -0.15 13.97
CA SER A 628 8.80 -1.35 14.69
C SER A 628 9.41 -1.53 16.07
N ASP A 629 10.73 -1.70 16.15
CA ASP A 629 11.46 -2.41 17.21
C ASP A 629 11.33 -3.95 17.14
N SER A 630 11.40 -4.48 15.92
CA SER A 630 10.94 -5.83 15.57
C SER A 630 11.41 -6.95 16.51
N GLN A 631 10.49 -7.56 17.27
CA GLN A 631 10.73 -8.63 18.27
C GLN A 631 11.60 -8.23 19.48
N ALA A 632 11.89 -6.94 19.67
CA ALA A 632 12.68 -6.40 20.78
C ALA A 632 11.92 -5.22 21.43
N MET A 633 10.67 -5.47 21.84
CA MET A 633 9.67 -4.44 22.15
C MET A 633 8.99 -3.81 20.93
N GLY A 634 8.69 -4.62 19.91
CA GLY A 634 8.11 -4.11 18.66
C GLY A 634 7.61 -5.17 17.69
N ARG A 635 6.79 -4.73 16.74
CA ARG A 635 6.08 -5.62 15.79
C ARG A 635 6.33 -5.23 14.35
N VAL A 636 7.13 -6.00 13.61
CA VAL A 636 7.51 -5.65 12.22
C VAL A 636 6.31 -5.51 11.26
N GLY A 637 5.25 -6.29 11.46
CA GLY A 637 4.02 -6.26 10.64
C GLY A 637 3.08 -5.09 10.92
N GLU A 638 3.38 -4.22 11.89
CA GLU A 638 2.42 -3.24 12.41
C GLU A 638 2.89 -1.77 12.31
N VAL A 639 4.00 -1.47 11.64
CA VAL A 639 4.47 -0.08 11.43
C VAL A 639 3.40 0.77 10.73
N VAL A 640 2.87 0.26 9.61
CA VAL A 640 1.84 0.95 8.82
C VAL A 640 0.53 1.03 9.61
N SER A 641 0.04 -0.10 10.13
CA SER A 641 -1.27 -0.14 10.80
C SER A 641 -1.31 0.72 12.07
N ARG A 642 -0.23 0.75 12.86
CA ARG A 642 -0.18 1.57 14.07
C ARG A 642 -0.04 3.06 13.81
N THR A 643 0.62 3.44 12.71
CA THR A 643 0.58 4.82 12.24
C THR A 643 -0.86 5.29 12.01
N TRP A 644 -1.66 4.48 11.32
CA TRP A 644 -3.04 4.83 10.99
C TRP A 644 -4.01 4.70 12.18
N ARG A 645 -3.77 3.76 13.09
CA ARG A 645 -4.51 3.66 14.37
C ARG A 645 -4.30 4.92 15.21
N THR A 646 -3.07 5.42 15.32
CA THR A 646 -2.79 6.68 16.03
C THR A 646 -3.46 7.87 15.36
N ALA A 647 -3.33 8.02 14.03
CA ALA A 647 -4.00 9.09 13.31
C ALA A 647 -5.53 9.06 13.49
N SER A 648 -6.16 7.88 13.45
CA SER A 648 -7.59 7.71 13.68
C SER A 648 -7.99 8.07 15.11
N LYS A 649 -7.25 7.60 16.12
CA LYS A 649 -7.51 7.96 17.52
C LYS A 649 -7.46 9.48 17.69
N MET A 650 -6.41 10.12 17.19
CA MET A 650 -6.27 11.57 17.31
C MET A 650 -7.37 12.33 16.58
N ARG A 651 -7.86 11.78 15.45
CA ARG A 651 -9.02 12.33 14.75
C ARG A 651 -10.31 12.27 15.56
N GLU A 652 -10.56 11.15 16.22
CA GLU A 652 -11.75 10.96 17.05
C GLU A 652 -11.70 11.82 18.32
N PHE A 653 -10.54 11.94 18.96
CA PHE A 653 -10.42 12.59 20.27
C PHE A 653 -10.16 14.10 20.17
N ARG A 654 -9.43 14.56 19.14
CA ARG A 654 -9.05 15.98 18.99
C ARG A 654 -9.72 16.67 17.80
N GLY A 655 -10.46 15.94 16.97
CA GLY A 655 -11.08 16.48 15.77
C GLY A 655 -10.10 16.72 14.61
N PRO A 656 -10.50 17.47 13.58
CA PRO A 656 -9.65 17.80 12.42
C PRO A 656 -8.43 18.66 12.79
N LEU A 657 -7.29 18.48 12.10
CA LEU A 657 -6.14 19.39 12.18
C LEU A 657 -6.36 20.65 11.35
N THR A 658 -7.17 21.59 11.86
CA THR A 658 -7.51 22.84 11.15
C THR A 658 -6.29 23.67 10.74
N ALA A 659 -5.20 23.62 11.52
CA ALA A 659 -3.93 24.26 11.18
C ALA A 659 -3.28 23.73 9.90
N LEU A 660 -3.65 22.52 9.45
CA LEU A 660 -3.20 21.90 8.19
C LEU A 660 -4.30 21.91 7.11
N GLY A 661 -5.39 22.65 7.32
CA GLY A 661 -6.50 22.76 6.37
C GLY A 661 -7.54 21.63 6.47
N ASP A 662 -7.47 20.79 7.50
CA ASP A 662 -8.46 19.73 7.71
C ASP A 662 -9.76 20.28 8.30
N PHE A 663 -10.88 19.62 7.96
CA PHE A 663 -12.22 19.91 8.46
C PHE A 663 -13.04 18.63 8.54
N GLU A 664 -14.31 18.72 8.96
CA GLU A 664 -15.13 17.52 9.10
C GLU A 664 -15.28 16.74 7.77
N GLY A 665 -14.90 15.46 7.80
CA GLY A 665 -14.82 14.59 6.62
C GLY A 665 -13.73 14.96 5.61
N HIS A 666 -12.66 15.67 5.98
CA HIS A 666 -11.49 15.93 5.14
C HIS A 666 -10.21 16.00 6.01
N ASP A 667 -9.31 15.03 5.83
CA ASP A 667 -8.15 14.79 6.69
C ASP A 667 -6.81 14.74 5.92
N ASN A 668 -6.72 15.36 4.74
CA ASN A 668 -5.53 15.30 3.89
C ASN A 668 -4.25 15.77 4.61
N GLY A 669 -4.34 16.84 5.42
CA GLY A 669 -3.22 17.38 6.19
C GLY A 669 -2.69 16.37 7.21
N ARG A 670 -3.58 15.78 8.02
CA ARG A 670 -3.23 14.69 8.94
C ARG A 670 -2.68 13.48 8.17
N VAL A 671 -3.30 13.06 7.07
CA VAL A 671 -2.84 11.89 6.31
C VAL A 671 -1.42 12.08 5.75
N LYS A 672 -1.12 13.25 5.18
CA LYS A 672 0.23 13.60 4.71
C LYS A 672 1.25 13.64 5.86
N ARG A 673 0.86 14.18 7.01
CA ARG A 673 1.69 14.15 8.24
C ARG A 673 2.05 12.74 8.65
N TYR A 674 1.08 11.84 8.70
CA TYR A 674 1.29 10.49 9.22
C TYR A 674 1.96 9.55 8.22
N ILE A 675 1.64 9.61 6.93
CA ILE A 675 2.33 8.77 5.93
C ILE A 675 3.83 9.11 5.85
N SER A 676 4.20 10.37 6.07
CA SER A 676 5.60 10.82 6.12
C SER A 676 6.42 10.06 7.18
N LYS A 677 5.78 9.64 8.28
CA LYS A 677 6.44 9.03 9.45
C LYS A 677 7.04 7.65 9.17
N TYR A 678 6.51 6.91 8.19
CA TYR A 678 7.04 5.60 7.80
C TYR A 678 7.53 5.54 6.35
N THR A 679 7.55 6.66 5.63
CA THR A 679 8.01 6.71 4.23
C THR A 679 9.20 7.65 4.09
N VAL A 680 8.97 8.94 3.86
CA VAL A 680 10.01 9.89 3.50
C VAL A 680 10.89 10.29 4.68
N ASN A 681 10.36 10.42 5.90
CA ASN A 681 11.14 10.88 7.04
C ASN A 681 12.21 9.86 7.46
N PRO A 682 11.91 8.55 7.61
CA PRO A 682 12.94 7.53 7.76
C PRO A 682 13.99 7.57 6.65
N ALA A 683 13.56 7.78 5.40
CA ALA A 683 14.46 7.81 4.27
C ALA A 683 15.40 9.04 4.28
N ILE A 684 14.91 10.21 4.70
CA ILE A 684 15.72 11.43 4.88
C ILE A 684 16.72 11.21 6.04
N THR A 685 16.23 10.75 7.19
CA THR A 685 17.04 10.51 8.39
C THR A 685 18.24 9.60 8.12
N HIS A 686 18.05 8.57 7.30
CA HIS A 686 19.10 7.59 6.99
C HIS A 686 19.79 7.83 5.63
N GLY A 687 19.58 8.99 4.99
CA GLY A 687 20.32 9.37 3.79
C GLY A 687 19.99 8.57 2.52
N ILE A 688 18.80 7.97 2.46
CA ILE A 688 18.34 7.09 1.36
C ILE A 688 17.15 7.65 0.57
N SER A 689 16.65 8.85 0.93
CA SER A 689 15.49 9.52 0.30
C SER A 689 15.65 9.82 -1.19
N HIS A 690 16.87 9.72 -1.70
CA HIS A 690 17.17 9.85 -3.12
C HIS A 690 16.78 8.64 -3.97
N LEU A 691 16.50 7.49 -3.35
CA LEU A 691 16.06 6.28 -4.03
C LEU A 691 14.74 5.71 -3.51
N VAL A 692 14.33 5.98 -2.26
CA VAL A 692 13.13 5.39 -1.66
C VAL A 692 12.37 6.37 -0.76
N GLY A 693 11.22 5.93 -0.24
CA GLY A 693 10.44 6.66 0.76
C GLY A 693 9.41 7.63 0.18
N GLN A 694 9.20 7.67 -1.13
CA GLN A 694 8.21 8.53 -1.77
C GLN A 694 7.83 8.04 -3.17
N VAL A 695 6.61 8.38 -3.60
CA VAL A 695 6.13 8.16 -4.97
C VAL A 695 6.57 9.35 -5.82
N ALA A 696 7.82 9.33 -6.31
CA ALA A 696 8.41 10.44 -7.05
C ALA A 696 9.26 9.95 -8.23
N ILE A 697 9.32 10.75 -9.29
CA ILE A 697 10.16 10.44 -10.46
C ILE A 697 11.63 10.33 -10.02
N GLY A 698 12.31 9.29 -10.52
CA GLY A 698 13.72 9.03 -10.21
C GLY A 698 13.96 8.23 -8.94
N THR A 699 12.93 7.84 -8.18
CA THR A 699 13.05 6.85 -7.10
C THR A 699 12.79 5.43 -7.62
N LEU A 700 13.20 4.42 -6.85
CA LEU A 700 12.85 3.03 -7.11
C LEU A 700 11.32 2.90 -7.11
N ALA A 701 10.80 2.09 -8.01
CA ALA A 701 9.37 1.76 -8.05
C ALA A 701 9.00 0.74 -6.96
N ASP A 702 9.29 1.12 -5.71
CA ASP A 702 8.91 0.43 -4.48
C ASP A 702 7.54 0.93 -4.04
N LEU A 703 6.50 0.29 -4.55
CA LEU A 703 5.12 0.74 -4.47
C LEU A 703 4.25 -0.33 -3.83
N VAL A 704 3.25 0.12 -3.06
CA VAL A 704 2.26 -0.75 -2.42
C VAL A 704 0.88 -0.36 -2.90
N LEU A 705 0.12 -1.35 -3.36
CA LEU A 705 -1.24 -1.18 -3.84
C LEU A 705 -2.22 -1.70 -2.80
N TRP A 706 -3.21 -0.87 -2.49
CA TRP A 706 -4.20 -1.13 -1.46
C TRP A 706 -5.60 -1.02 -2.05
N LYS A 707 -6.46 -1.97 -1.72
CA LYS A 707 -7.90 -1.68 -1.73
C LYS A 707 -8.22 -0.65 -0.64
N PRO A 708 -9.05 0.37 -0.90
CA PRO A 708 -9.43 1.36 0.12
C PRO A 708 -9.91 0.73 1.43
N GLU A 709 -10.68 -0.35 1.35
CA GLU A 709 -11.18 -1.08 2.53
C GLU A 709 -10.08 -1.79 3.32
N ASN A 710 -8.95 -2.15 2.71
CA ASN A 710 -7.82 -2.81 3.37
C ASN A 710 -6.62 -1.89 3.59
N PHE A 711 -6.78 -0.58 3.34
CA PHE A 711 -5.71 0.38 3.44
C PHE A 711 -5.10 0.38 4.85
N GLY A 712 -3.77 0.28 4.90
CA GLY A 712 -3.01 0.34 6.15
C GLY A 712 -2.95 -0.97 6.94
N VAL A 713 -3.55 -2.07 6.45
CA VAL A 713 -3.52 -3.37 7.13
C VAL A 713 -3.07 -4.53 6.25
N LYS A 714 -3.67 -4.72 5.06
CA LYS A 714 -3.39 -5.85 4.18
C LYS A 714 -3.33 -5.36 2.72
N PRO A 715 -2.14 -5.11 2.16
CA PRO A 715 -2.02 -4.67 0.77
C PRO A 715 -2.44 -5.78 -0.20
N GLU A 716 -2.90 -5.38 -1.38
CA GLU A 716 -3.17 -6.30 -2.49
C GLU A 716 -1.85 -6.76 -3.12
N MET A 717 -0.87 -5.85 -3.22
CA MET A 717 0.37 -6.09 -3.93
C MET A 717 1.49 -5.19 -3.42
N VAL A 718 2.71 -5.72 -3.35
CA VAL A 718 3.95 -5.00 -3.04
C VAL A 718 4.94 -5.20 -4.17
N LEU A 719 5.39 -4.09 -4.76
CA LEU A 719 6.40 -4.05 -5.81
C LEU A 719 7.76 -3.68 -5.21
N LYS A 720 8.80 -4.34 -5.72
CA LYS A 720 10.19 -3.93 -5.54
C LYS A 720 10.76 -3.58 -6.90
N SER A 721 11.19 -2.33 -7.07
CA SER A 721 11.68 -1.78 -8.34
C SER A 721 10.79 -2.19 -9.53
N GLY A 722 9.47 -2.03 -9.40
CA GLY A 722 8.52 -2.35 -10.47
C GLY A 722 8.18 -3.83 -10.66
N VAL A 723 8.78 -4.74 -9.90
CA VAL A 723 8.52 -6.18 -9.96
C VAL A 723 7.71 -6.62 -8.76
N ILE A 724 6.63 -7.36 -8.98
CA ILE A 724 5.76 -7.86 -7.91
C ILE A 724 6.54 -8.85 -7.02
N ALA A 725 6.79 -8.46 -5.77
CA ALA A 725 7.48 -9.28 -4.79
C ALA A 725 6.50 -10.04 -3.88
N TRP A 726 5.37 -9.43 -3.53
CA TRP A 726 4.33 -10.01 -2.69
C TRP A 726 2.94 -9.64 -3.21
N ALA A 727 1.97 -10.56 -3.14
CA ALA A 727 0.59 -10.26 -3.53
C ALA A 727 -0.42 -11.17 -2.83
N GLN A 728 -1.65 -10.69 -2.67
CA GLN A 728 -2.78 -11.55 -2.33
C GLN A 728 -3.10 -12.48 -3.51
N MET A 729 -3.09 -13.78 -3.25
CA MET A 729 -3.27 -14.81 -4.27
C MET A 729 -4.04 -16.01 -3.74
N GLY A 730 -4.97 -16.48 -4.56
CA GLY A 730 -5.83 -17.62 -4.31
C GLY A 730 -5.14 -18.98 -4.40
N ASP A 731 -5.94 -20.02 -4.60
CA ASP A 731 -5.50 -21.38 -4.91
C ASP A 731 -4.71 -21.39 -6.23
N ALA A 732 -3.45 -21.82 -6.15
CA ALA A 732 -2.53 -21.87 -7.30
C ALA A 732 -2.96 -22.87 -8.39
N ASN A 733 -3.84 -23.82 -8.07
CA ASN A 733 -4.41 -24.76 -9.05
C ASN A 733 -5.70 -24.25 -9.70
N ALA A 734 -6.29 -23.18 -9.18
CA ALA A 734 -7.60 -22.75 -9.61
C ALA A 734 -7.61 -22.20 -11.05
N SER A 735 -8.81 -22.21 -11.66
CA SER A 735 -9.06 -21.63 -12.98
C SER A 735 -8.84 -20.12 -13.05
N ILE A 736 -8.95 -19.43 -11.91
CA ILE A 736 -8.76 -17.98 -11.76
C ILE A 736 -8.07 -17.65 -10.41
N PRO A 737 -7.34 -16.52 -10.29
CA PRO A 737 -6.46 -16.25 -9.15
C PRO A 737 -7.15 -15.86 -7.84
N THR A 738 -8.47 -15.68 -7.85
CA THR A 738 -9.28 -15.16 -6.74
C THR A 738 -9.96 -16.26 -5.90
N VAL A 739 -9.76 -17.53 -6.26
CA VAL A 739 -10.35 -18.69 -5.57
C VAL A 739 -9.72 -18.91 -4.20
N GLN A 740 -10.52 -19.15 -3.18
CA GLN A 740 -10.06 -19.38 -1.81
C GLN A 740 -9.18 -20.65 -1.66
N PRO A 741 -8.17 -20.66 -0.76
CA PRO A 741 -7.80 -19.57 0.15
C PRO A 741 -7.01 -18.44 -0.53
N PHE A 742 -7.50 -17.21 -0.37
CA PHE A 742 -6.89 -15.98 -0.87
C PHE A 742 -6.05 -15.34 0.25
N ILE A 743 -4.72 -15.47 0.13
CA ILE A 743 -3.77 -15.06 1.17
C ILE A 743 -2.55 -14.37 0.55
N GLY A 744 -1.79 -13.62 1.36
CA GLY A 744 -0.52 -13.05 0.94
C GLY A 744 0.51 -14.14 0.61
N ARG A 745 1.18 -14.02 -0.54
CA ARG A 745 2.18 -14.99 -1.01
C ARG A 745 3.39 -14.29 -1.64
N PRO A 746 4.59 -14.90 -1.55
CA PRO A 746 5.74 -14.44 -2.31
C PRO A 746 5.50 -14.68 -3.81
N MET A 747 5.77 -13.65 -4.62
CA MET A 747 5.62 -13.67 -6.07
C MET A 747 6.99 -13.82 -6.75
N TRP A 748 7.02 -13.75 -8.09
CA TRP A 748 8.24 -13.94 -8.87
C TRP A 748 9.40 -13.02 -8.44
N GLY A 749 9.11 -11.79 -8.04
CA GLY A 749 10.09 -10.84 -7.53
C GLY A 749 10.78 -11.27 -6.24
N SER A 750 10.21 -12.24 -5.50
CA SER A 750 10.79 -12.79 -4.27
C SER A 750 11.84 -13.88 -4.49
N HIS A 751 11.98 -14.41 -5.71
CA HIS A 751 13.04 -15.39 -5.98
C HIS A 751 14.42 -14.75 -5.92
N ALA A 752 15.38 -15.45 -5.30
CA ALA A 752 16.71 -14.93 -4.98
C ALA A 752 17.41 -14.12 -6.10
N ALA A 753 17.40 -14.61 -7.33
CA ALA A 753 18.04 -13.92 -8.45
C ALA A 753 17.27 -12.64 -8.87
N SER A 754 15.94 -12.66 -8.80
CA SER A 754 15.12 -11.48 -9.06
C SER A 754 15.24 -10.47 -7.92
N ALA A 755 15.24 -10.95 -6.67
CA ALA A 755 15.39 -10.13 -5.48
C ALA A 755 16.68 -9.30 -5.48
N ALA A 756 17.79 -9.88 -5.97
CA ALA A 756 19.05 -9.17 -6.12
C ALA A 756 18.98 -8.04 -7.17
N LEU A 757 18.16 -8.19 -8.22
CA LEU A 757 17.99 -7.18 -9.28
C LEU A 757 17.03 -6.05 -8.90
N ASN A 758 16.10 -6.30 -7.98
CA ASN A 758 14.99 -5.38 -7.69
C ASN A 758 15.09 -4.68 -6.32
N SER A 759 16.21 -4.86 -5.62
CA SER A 759 16.43 -4.34 -4.26
C SER A 759 17.85 -3.78 -4.10
N VAL A 760 18.04 -2.98 -3.04
CA VAL A 760 19.30 -2.27 -2.77
C VAL A 760 19.80 -2.53 -1.35
N SER A 761 21.11 -2.71 -1.19
CA SER A 761 21.79 -2.65 0.10
C SER A 761 22.47 -1.29 0.26
N PHE A 762 21.94 -0.46 1.15
CA PHE A 762 22.52 0.81 1.52
C PHE A 762 23.67 0.60 2.51
N VAL A 763 24.80 1.25 2.25
CA VAL A 763 26.07 1.11 2.99
C VAL A 763 26.76 2.48 3.08
N SER A 764 27.84 2.58 3.85
CA SER A 764 28.66 3.81 3.86
C SER A 764 29.38 4.03 2.53
N GLU A 765 29.60 5.29 2.14
CA GLU A 765 30.39 5.63 0.95
C GLU A 765 31.83 5.07 1.02
N VAL A 766 32.44 5.09 2.21
CA VAL A 766 33.80 4.57 2.40
C VAL A 766 33.90 3.06 2.12
N SER A 767 32.86 2.28 2.40
CA SER A 767 32.85 0.83 2.13
C SER A 767 32.82 0.50 0.64
N ILE A 768 32.23 1.38 -0.18
CA ILE A 768 32.22 1.27 -1.64
C ILE A 768 33.56 1.75 -2.22
N SER A 769 33.98 2.97 -1.87
CA SER A 769 35.18 3.60 -2.43
C SER A 769 36.49 2.89 -2.05
N SER A 770 36.53 2.21 -0.89
CA SER A 770 37.67 1.36 -0.49
C SER A 770 37.72 -0.01 -1.16
N GLY A 771 36.66 -0.41 -1.89
CA GLY A 771 36.55 -1.72 -2.53
C GLY A 771 36.15 -2.88 -1.59
N VAL A 772 35.87 -2.60 -0.31
CA VAL A 772 35.47 -3.63 0.67
C VAL A 772 34.17 -4.31 0.26
N ILE A 773 33.15 -3.55 -0.13
CA ILE A 773 31.86 -4.12 -0.59
C ILE A 773 32.04 -4.97 -1.85
N ALA A 774 32.81 -4.50 -2.82
CA ALA A 774 33.12 -5.28 -4.02
C ALA A 774 33.81 -6.61 -3.69
N SER A 775 34.65 -6.65 -2.65
CA SER A 775 35.34 -7.87 -2.20
C SER A 775 34.40 -8.96 -1.66
N TYR A 776 33.16 -8.62 -1.31
CA TYR A 776 32.18 -9.59 -0.80
C TYR A 776 31.56 -10.44 -1.91
N GLY A 777 31.60 -10.00 -3.18
CA GLY A 777 31.13 -10.78 -4.34
C GLY A 777 29.62 -11.02 -4.36
N LEU A 778 28.85 -10.08 -3.82
CA LEU A 778 27.38 -10.16 -3.73
C LEU A 778 26.72 -9.56 -4.97
N ARG A 779 25.47 -9.95 -5.26
CA ARG A 779 24.76 -9.64 -6.51
C ARG A 779 23.85 -8.43 -6.37
N LYS A 780 23.29 -8.21 -5.18
CA LYS A 780 22.41 -7.08 -4.90
C LYS A 780 23.16 -5.76 -5.12
N ARG A 781 22.45 -4.78 -5.68
CA ARG A 781 22.98 -3.43 -5.89
C ARG A 781 23.34 -2.78 -4.54
N PHE A 782 24.51 -2.15 -4.46
CA PHE A 782 24.94 -1.38 -3.29
C PHE A 782 24.91 0.12 -3.60
N GLU A 783 24.39 0.90 -2.67
CA GLU A 783 24.28 2.37 -2.79
C GLU A 783 24.76 3.03 -1.50
N ALA A 784 25.44 4.17 -1.63
CA ALA A 784 25.90 4.92 -0.47
C ALA A 784 24.74 5.65 0.20
N VAL A 785 24.68 5.61 1.53
CA VAL A 785 23.94 6.63 2.29
C VAL A 785 24.63 7.99 2.13
N ARG A 786 23.85 9.07 2.14
CA ARG A 786 24.37 10.43 1.96
C ARG A 786 23.52 11.48 2.66
N ASN A 787 24.15 12.59 3.03
CA ASN A 787 23.55 13.72 3.74
C ASN A 787 22.88 13.30 5.06
N CYS A 788 23.52 12.42 5.85
CA CYS A 788 22.98 12.00 7.14
C CYS A 788 23.26 13.02 8.26
N ARG A 789 24.29 13.88 8.10
CA ARG A 789 24.83 14.70 9.19
C ARG A 789 24.41 16.17 9.18
N SER A 790 23.76 16.62 8.11
CA SER A 790 23.26 17.98 7.96
C SER A 790 21.73 18.09 8.16
N VAL A 791 21.06 16.95 8.34
CA VAL A 791 19.60 16.88 8.49
C VAL A 791 19.21 17.29 9.91
N THR A 792 18.18 18.11 10.01
CA THR A 792 17.62 18.62 11.25
C THR A 792 16.14 18.29 11.34
N LYS A 793 15.53 18.58 12.48
CA LYS A 793 14.07 18.45 12.65
C LYS A 793 13.29 19.19 11.56
N LYS A 794 13.79 20.33 11.08
CA LYS A 794 13.16 21.15 10.02
C LYS A 794 13.07 20.45 8.66
N ASP A 795 13.89 19.43 8.44
CA ASP A 795 13.89 18.66 7.19
C ASP A 795 12.80 17.58 7.16
N MET A 796 12.24 17.23 8.33
CA MET A 796 11.22 16.20 8.50
C MET A 796 9.88 16.67 7.93
N LYS A 797 9.45 16.05 6.83
CA LYS A 797 8.25 16.45 6.10
C LYS A 797 7.03 16.33 7.01
N TRP A 798 6.28 17.44 7.11
CA TRP A 798 5.07 17.59 7.92
C TRP A 798 5.25 17.36 9.43
N ASN A 799 6.48 17.15 9.91
CA ASN A 799 6.78 16.74 11.29
C ASN A 799 8.05 17.45 11.81
N ASP A 800 8.06 18.77 11.70
CA ASP A 800 9.18 19.67 11.95
C ASP A 800 9.06 20.48 13.24
N ALA A 801 8.05 20.20 14.08
CA ALA A 801 7.79 20.98 15.28
C ALA A 801 8.86 20.75 16.37
N THR A 802 9.36 21.83 16.98
CA THR A 802 10.26 21.80 18.14
C THR A 802 9.67 22.55 19.33
N PRO A 803 8.59 22.02 19.95
CA PRO A 803 7.97 22.66 21.10
C PRO A 803 8.92 22.73 22.29
N LYS A 804 8.74 23.72 23.16
CA LYS A 804 9.44 23.77 24.45
C LYS A 804 8.86 22.68 25.36
N MET A 805 9.63 21.62 25.57
CA MET A 805 9.23 20.47 26.37
C MET A 805 9.62 20.61 27.84
N THR A 806 8.76 20.14 28.73
CA THR A 806 9.07 19.90 30.16
C THR A 806 8.36 18.63 30.63
N VAL A 807 8.98 17.89 31.54
CA VAL A 807 8.39 16.74 32.24
C VAL A 807 8.52 16.98 33.74
N ASP A 808 7.44 16.81 34.50
CA ASP A 808 7.50 16.86 35.95
C ASP A 808 8.18 15.58 36.49
N PRO A 809 9.22 15.68 37.34
CA PRO A 809 9.97 14.51 37.79
C PRO A 809 9.22 13.62 38.79
N GLU A 810 8.12 14.10 39.38
CA GLU A 810 7.31 13.35 40.35
C GLU A 810 6.01 12.86 39.74
N SER A 811 5.29 13.72 39.00
CA SER A 811 4.01 13.37 38.39
C SER A 811 4.10 12.85 36.96
N TYR A 812 5.26 13.00 36.31
CA TYR A 812 5.49 12.69 34.90
C TYR A 812 4.64 13.48 33.90
N GLU A 813 3.95 14.54 34.37
CA GLU A 813 3.19 15.44 33.50
C GLU A 813 4.09 16.01 32.39
N VAL A 814 3.74 15.73 31.14
CA VAL A 814 4.44 16.25 29.98
C VAL A 814 3.76 17.52 29.48
N ARG A 815 4.52 18.59 29.31
CA ARG A 815 4.03 19.84 28.71
C ARG A 815 4.82 20.20 27.46
N ALA A 816 4.10 20.64 26.43
CA ALA A 816 4.63 21.19 25.19
C ALA A 816 4.17 22.66 25.09
N ASP A 817 5.12 23.59 25.04
CA ASP A 817 4.85 25.04 25.06
C ASP A 817 3.99 25.50 26.26
N GLY A 818 4.11 24.78 27.38
CA GLY A 818 3.36 25.02 28.62
C GLY A 818 1.98 24.34 28.67
N GLU A 819 1.48 23.82 27.56
CA GLU A 819 0.22 23.07 27.49
C GLU A 819 0.44 21.61 27.87
N LEU A 820 -0.49 21.04 28.67
CA LEU A 820 -0.45 19.63 29.04
C LEU A 820 -0.68 18.76 27.80
N ALA A 821 0.31 17.92 27.46
CA ALA A 821 0.23 16.96 26.38
C ALA A 821 -0.36 15.66 26.92
N ASP A 822 -1.68 15.59 27.04
CA ASP A 822 -2.38 14.44 27.60
C ASP A 822 -3.59 14.06 26.74
N ILE A 823 -3.92 12.77 26.76
CA ILE A 823 -5.04 12.20 26.01
C ILE A 823 -5.48 10.86 26.62
N GLU A 824 -6.79 10.68 26.75
CA GLU A 824 -7.37 9.44 27.28
C GLU A 824 -7.02 8.20 26.42
N PRO A 825 -6.95 6.99 27.02
CA PRO A 825 -6.72 5.77 26.26
C PRO A 825 -7.91 5.42 25.37
N ALA A 826 -7.65 4.89 24.18
CA ALA A 826 -8.71 4.40 23.31
C ALA A 826 -9.24 3.04 23.80
N GLU A 827 -10.57 2.89 23.83
CA GLU A 827 -11.26 1.62 24.16
C GLU A 827 -11.28 0.64 22.97
N ARG A 828 -11.23 1.17 21.74
CA ARG A 828 -11.25 0.41 20.49
C ARG A 828 -10.37 1.08 19.45
N LEU A 829 -9.88 0.30 18.50
CA LEU A 829 -9.09 0.80 17.38
C LEU A 829 -9.57 0.21 16.06
N PRO A 830 -9.49 0.98 14.96
CA PRO A 830 -9.65 0.46 13.60
C PRO A 830 -8.47 -0.44 13.22
N LEU A 831 -8.52 -1.07 12.04
CA LEU A 831 -7.43 -1.89 11.49
C LEU A 831 -7.01 -3.04 12.43
N ALA A 832 -7.96 -3.55 13.21
CA ALA A 832 -7.74 -4.57 14.25
C ALA A 832 -8.68 -5.77 14.04
N ARG A 833 -9.66 -5.97 14.94
CA ARG A 833 -10.60 -7.11 14.94
C ARG A 833 -11.36 -7.29 13.63
N TYR A 834 -11.52 -6.21 12.87
CA TYR A 834 -12.22 -6.22 11.59
C TYR A 834 -11.49 -7.02 10.50
N TYR A 835 -10.15 -7.10 10.58
CA TYR A 835 -9.31 -7.69 9.52
C TYR A 835 -8.56 -8.93 9.96
N ASN A 836 -8.25 -9.06 11.25
CA ASN A 836 -7.38 -10.12 11.76
C ASN A 836 -8.18 -11.33 12.22
N VAL A 837 -7.66 -12.53 11.92
CA VAL A 837 -8.27 -13.80 12.35
C VAL A 837 -7.99 -14.06 13.84
N PHE A 838 -6.88 -13.55 14.36
CA PHE A 838 -6.46 -13.66 15.75
C PHE A 838 -6.13 -12.30 16.32
#